data_AF-A0A941F552-F1
#
_entry.id   AF-A0A941F552-F1
#
_cell.length_a   1.000
_cell.length_b   1.000
_cell.length_c   1.000
_cell.angle_alpha   90.00
_cell.angle_beta   90.00
_cell.angle_gamma   90.00
#
_symmetry.space_group_name_H-M   'P 1'
#
loop_
_entity.id
_entity.type
_entity.pdbx_description
1 polymer ?
#
loop_
_entity_poly.entity_id
_entity_poly.type
_entity_poly.pdbx_seq_one_letter_code
_entity_poly.pdbx_strand_id
1 'polypeptide(L)'
;MRQLILLISLIALTQCTVTSQVEQIPYSVPKTPWADYYGHHRAVIQVDAPADVVKLDLLWRRHDANPEKKKFVIVNAETGDTIKNIHRIAVDNERCKIAFGPVQKKGTYYFYYAPFKIQEEYGFYNKGYLRPESASVAWVKDNKLSDSSVLQQLPNANVEAIQSRTQFDSFYPMELIPTKAEKSKFLADKNDDYIIFSEDRKDPIRMLDEIPVKWIIEDKGLDFEGKAMQNEYYAFQLGVYASAKDVKNIQVQFSDLKNGNHSISSNQLTCFNTGGVDPFGKTFTKTVDVETGKVQALWIGVDIPETAKAGVYIGEVIVTSDNCKPQVAKVKIKVEDEVLADRGDSEPWRHSRLRWLNSTLGIDDEATGGYEPIKAINDYMYDCSGKVVRLNMNGMPESMQVYGTEILAGPIAFKLKTQKQEAGLSGMNDIEVLKNSAGVMKGRWEDNVAGIEVLAEGTLESDGYMHYKINLTATEDVKLDDVRLEIPLKKSIARYMMGMGLPGSKVPQNHQAKWKGPHDSFWIGDAKGGMWCELRGSEYNGPLLNLYQPEYPLSWDNDGKGGFKIETQTSQVKAICYSGKRTIKKGESIDFEWAFLMTPVKKINYESQFVDRYYHNGGAPMPTQEDFDAGVKIINVHHANEYNPHINYPFIAVDEMKGFINDMHEKGQKVKIYNTVRELTNYTTEIWALRSLGHEILGDGKGGGYPWLREHLIDGYHPQWYQYFPEKSADASIVNTPSDSRWYNYYIEGLAWLVRNVDIDGLYLDDVSYDRRIVKRMRKVLDREKPGCILDLHSNTGFSKGPATQYTEYFPYLDKLWFGESFHYDQMPPENWLVEVSGIPFGLMGDMLHRGGNRWLGMLYGMTVRHPWVTDGVLCDPRPIWKVWDDFGIHTSEMIGFWEKKPFVTTNNSNVKATVYKKNGKILVALGNFSDKTQKCQLNIDWNSLDLAKGKVSLMAPEVKDFQKAQAFRVDDTITIEAKKGWMIIISE
;
A
#
# COMPACT_ATOMS: atom_id res chain seq x y z
N MET A 1 33.73 -77.07 49.21
CA MET A 1 34.13 -76.55 50.53
C MET A 1 35.59 -76.13 50.38
N ARG A 2 36.05 -74.92 50.61
CA ARG A 2 35.48 -73.64 51.08
C ARG A 2 36.68 -72.67 50.96
N GLN A 3 36.52 -71.52 50.30
CA GLN A 3 36.30 -70.22 50.93
C GLN A 3 37.56 -69.36 50.99
N LEU A 4 37.31 -68.06 50.80
CA LEU A 4 38.08 -66.91 51.29
C LEU A 4 39.43 -66.69 50.61
N ILE A 5 39.45 -65.81 49.60
CA ILE A 5 40.01 -64.45 49.67
C ILE A 5 39.57 -63.76 48.38
N LEU A 6 38.32 -63.28 48.38
CA LEU A 6 37.80 -62.37 47.36
C LEU A 6 36.50 -61.79 47.90
N LEU A 7 36.61 -60.89 48.87
CA LEU A 7 35.54 -59.97 49.24
C LEU A 7 36.11 -58.82 50.07
N ILE A 8 35.64 -57.60 49.76
CA ILE A 8 35.77 -56.35 50.54
C ILE A 8 37.06 -55.56 50.25
N SER A 9 37.04 -54.79 49.16
CA SER A 9 37.36 -53.36 49.11
C SER A 9 37.03 -52.82 47.71
N LEU A 10 35.76 -52.96 47.31
CA LEU A 10 35.19 -52.31 46.12
C LEU A 10 33.94 -51.54 46.58
N ILE A 11 34.15 -50.46 47.34
CA ILE A 11 33.12 -49.47 47.64
C ILE A 11 33.79 -48.10 47.44
N ALA A 12 33.53 -47.51 46.28
CA ALA A 12 33.50 -46.07 45.98
C ALA A 12 33.84 -45.88 44.50
N LEU A 13 32.83 -45.99 43.61
CA LEU A 13 32.75 -45.29 42.31
C LEU A 13 31.51 -45.79 41.54
N THR A 14 30.34 -45.37 42.02
CA THR A 14 29.14 -45.27 41.18
C THR A 14 28.46 -43.96 41.53
N GLN A 15 29.06 -42.86 41.07
CA GLN A 15 28.26 -41.66 40.81
C GLN A 15 27.36 -42.02 39.62
N CYS A 16 26.09 -42.25 39.90
CA CYS A 16 25.05 -42.25 38.89
C CYS A 16 25.06 -40.88 38.20
N THR A 17 25.71 -40.78 37.04
CA THR A 17 25.33 -39.80 36.05
C THR A 17 23.97 -40.23 35.50
N VAL A 18 22.91 -39.78 36.15
CA VAL A 18 21.59 -39.74 35.54
C VAL A 18 21.67 -38.67 34.45
N THR A 19 22.13 -39.05 33.26
CA THR A 19 21.82 -38.31 32.04
C THR A 19 20.32 -38.48 31.82
N SER A 20 19.55 -37.55 32.38
CA SER A 20 18.19 -37.27 31.95
C SER A 20 18.28 -36.84 30.48
N GLN A 21 18.23 -37.78 29.55
CA GLN A 21 17.79 -37.49 28.19
C GLN A 21 16.39 -36.91 28.33
N VAL A 22 16.27 -35.59 28.19
CA VAL A 22 14.97 -34.96 28.00
C VAL A 22 14.48 -35.48 26.66
N GLU A 23 13.59 -36.46 26.69
CA GLU A 23 12.93 -36.98 25.50
C GLU A 23 12.18 -35.81 24.86
N GLN A 24 12.68 -35.29 23.75
CA GLN A 24 12.05 -34.16 23.07
C GLN A 24 10.75 -34.65 22.44
N ILE A 25 9.64 -34.03 22.82
CA ILE A 25 8.34 -34.26 22.19
C ILE A 25 8.46 -33.89 20.71
N PRO A 26 8.19 -34.81 19.76
CA PRO A 26 8.23 -34.50 18.34
C PRO A 26 7.25 -33.40 17.95
N TYR A 27 7.71 -32.44 17.14
CA TYR A 27 6.85 -31.46 16.47
C TYR A 27 6.60 -31.89 15.03
N SER A 28 5.35 -31.79 14.56
CA SER A 28 5.00 -32.14 13.17
C SER A 28 3.80 -31.37 12.62
N VAL A 29 3.58 -31.48 11.32
CA VAL A 29 2.35 -31.03 10.64
C VAL A 29 1.62 -32.29 10.14
N PRO A 30 0.31 -32.45 10.40
CA PRO A 30 -0.42 -33.62 9.92
C PRO A 30 -0.54 -33.58 8.38
N LYS A 31 -0.70 -34.74 7.75
CA LYS A 31 -0.95 -34.81 6.28
C LYS A 31 -2.22 -34.08 5.85
N THR A 32 -3.24 -34.07 6.71
CA THR A 32 -4.50 -33.39 6.46
C THR A 32 -4.75 -32.41 7.61
N PRO A 33 -4.84 -31.10 7.32
CA PRO A 33 -5.22 -30.10 8.31
C PRO A 33 -6.60 -30.43 8.90
N TRP A 34 -6.77 -30.22 10.20
CA TRP A 34 -8.08 -30.30 10.83
C TRP A 34 -8.87 -29.00 10.65
N ALA A 35 -10.15 -29.00 11.02
CA ALA A 35 -11.00 -27.82 10.90
C ALA A 35 -10.53 -26.67 11.81
N ASP A 36 -10.39 -25.48 11.24
CA ASP A 36 -9.86 -24.26 11.88
C ASP A 36 -10.50 -23.91 13.24
N TYR A 37 -11.78 -24.23 13.45
CA TYR A 37 -12.48 -23.96 14.70
C TYR A 37 -11.88 -24.71 15.92
N TYR A 38 -11.05 -25.74 15.72
CA TYR A 38 -10.27 -26.37 16.79
C TYR A 38 -9.00 -25.59 17.17
N GLY A 39 -8.66 -24.52 16.45
CA GLY A 39 -7.44 -23.74 16.64
C GLY A 39 -6.29 -24.24 15.77
N HIS A 40 -5.14 -23.58 15.85
CA HIS A 40 -3.98 -23.87 15.01
C HIS A 40 -3.05 -24.97 15.54
N HIS A 41 -3.27 -25.47 16.76
CA HIS A 41 -2.37 -26.46 17.35
C HIS A 41 -3.08 -27.53 18.18
N ARG A 42 -2.45 -28.70 18.27
CA ARG A 42 -2.89 -29.82 19.12
C ARG A 42 -1.71 -30.60 19.69
N ALA A 43 -1.90 -31.30 20.79
CA ALA A 43 -1.05 -32.43 21.18
C ALA A 43 -1.74 -33.76 20.82
N VAL A 44 -0.96 -34.71 20.30
CA VAL A 44 -1.38 -36.11 20.12
C VAL A 44 -1.03 -36.83 21.40
N ILE A 45 -2.05 -37.35 22.09
CA ILE A 45 -1.89 -38.02 23.38
C ILE A 45 -2.41 -39.45 23.32
N GLN A 46 -1.71 -40.37 23.95
CA GLN A 46 -2.05 -41.78 24.03
C GLN A 46 -2.57 -42.10 25.44
N VAL A 47 -3.73 -42.75 25.49
CA VAL A 47 -4.34 -43.22 26.75
C VAL A 47 -4.40 -44.75 26.74
N ASP A 48 -3.75 -45.37 27.72
CA ASP A 48 -3.51 -46.83 27.72
C ASP A 48 -4.71 -47.66 28.18
N ALA A 49 -5.60 -47.08 28.99
CA ALA A 49 -6.78 -47.76 29.52
C ALA A 49 -7.95 -46.77 29.78
N PRO A 50 -9.22 -47.23 29.69
CA PRO A 50 -10.35 -46.47 30.18
C PRO A 50 -10.21 -46.12 31.67
N ALA A 51 -10.57 -44.90 32.03
CA ALA A 51 -10.52 -44.41 33.41
C ALA A 51 -11.49 -43.24 33.62
N ASP A 52 -12.00 -43.09 34.85
CA ASP A 52 -12.88 -41.95 35.19
C ASP A 52 -12.14 -40.61 35.11
N VAL A 53 -10.82 -40.64 35.36
CA VAL A 53 -9.92 -39.48 35.25
C VAL A 53 -8.55 -39.94 34.74
N VAL A 54 -8.04 -39.21 33.75
CA VAL A 54 -6.67 -39.31 33.23
C VAL A 54 -5.97 -37.97 33.43
N LYS A 55 -4.69 -38.00 33.78
CA LYS A 55 -3.84 -36.81 33.94
C LYS A 55 -2.99 -36.60 32.69
N LEU A 56 -2.92 -35.36 32.20
CA LEU A 56 -1.97 -34.93 31.18
C LEU A 56 -0.99 -33.94 31.81
N ASP A 57 0.30 -34.16 31.59
CA ASP A 57 1.37 -33.26 31.99
C ASP A 57 2.25 -32.93 30.78
N LEU A 58 1.93 -31.83 30.09
CA LEU A 58 2.51 -31.45 28.80
C LEU A 58 3.45 -30.27 28.95
N LEU A 59 4.73 -30.45 28.58
CA LEU A 59 5.69 -29.35 28.42
C LEU A 59 5.59 -28.78 27.00
N TRP A 60 4.71 -27.78 26.81
CA TRP A 60 4.35 -27.26 25.46
C TRP A 60 5.13 -26.04 24.98
N ARG A 61 5.77 -25.27 25.87
CA ARG A 61 6.66 -24.13 25.54
C ARG A 61 6.03 -23.06 24.64
N ARG A 62 5.02 -22.36 25.13
CA ARG A 62 4.27 -21.33 24.41
C ARG A 62 4.82 -19.93 24.63
N HIS A 63 5.02 -19.18 23.56
CA HIS A 63 5.36 -17.76 23.59
C HIS A 63 4.13 -16.84 23.76
N ASP A 64 3.01 -17.23 23.18
CA ASP A 64 1.81 -16.39 23.11
C ASP A 64 1.16 -16.07 24.48
N ALA A 65 0.42 -14.97 24.54
CA ALA A 65 -0.09 -14.43 25.79
C ALA A 65 -1.30 -15.19 26.36
N ASN A 66 -1.30 -15.35 27.69
CA ASN A 66 -2.41 -15.87 28.52
C ASN A 66 -2.98 -17.23 28.07
N PRO A 67 -2.16 -18.29 27.92
CA PRO A 67 -2.64 -19.62 27.49
C PRO A 67 -3.72 -20.20 28.44
N GLU A 68 -3.72 -19.81 29.72
CA GLU A 68 -4.69 -20.21 30.74
C GLU A 68 -6.10 -19.63 30.53
N LYS A 69 -6.25 -18.60 29.69
CA LYS A 69 -7.55 -17.99 29.36
C LYS A 69 -8.18 -18.56 28.09
N LYS A 70 -7.52 -19.49 27.40
CA LYS A 70 -7.99 -20.09 26.15
C LYS A 70 -8.60 -21.46 26.39
N LYS A 71 -9.68 -21.81 25.69
CA LYS A 71 -10.36 -23.12 25.80
C LYS A 71 -9.47 -24.29 25.41
N PHE A 72 -9.78 -25.44 25.97
CA PHE A 72 -9.25 -26.76 25.63
C PHE A 72 -10.35 -27.70 25.12
N VAL A 73 -9.99 -28.56 24.17
CA VAL A 73 -10.88 -29.61 23.65
C VAL A 73 -10.07 -30.89 23.48
N ILE A 74 -10.55 -31.99 24.06
CA ILE A 74 -9.92 -33.31 23.89
C ILE A 74 -10.90 -34.21 23.13
N VAL A 75 -10.46 -34.78 22.01
CA VAL A 75 -11.29 -35.60 21.11
C VAL A 75 -10.68 -36.98 20.95
N ASN A 76 -11.47 -38.04 21.07
CA ASN A 76 -11.02 -39.40 20.72
C ASN A 76 -10.77 -39.47 19.20
N ALA A 77 -9.57 -39.88 18.79
CA ALA A 77 -9.17 -39.86 17.38
C ALA A 77 -9.95 -40.85 16.51
N GLU A 78 -10.44 -41.95 17.10
CA GLU A 78 -11.20 -43.00 16.39
C GLU A 78 -12.69 -42.66 16.29
N THR A 79 -13.31 -42.21 17.39
CA THR A 79 -14.76 -42.01 17.44
C THR A 79 -15.21 -40.58 17.17
N GLY A 80 -14.31 -39.59 17.29
CA GLY A 80 -14.66 -38.17 17.23
C GLY A 80 -15.36 -37.64 18.49
N ASP A 81 -15.53 -38.46 19.52
CA ASP A 81 -16.19 -38.03 20.77
C ASP A 81 -15.32 -37.04 21.55
N THR A 82 -15.95 -35.96 22.01
CA THR A 82 -15.29 -34.97 22.85
C THR A 82 -15.37 -35.36 24.33
N ILE A 83 -14.25 -35.29 25.05
CA ILE A 83 -14.20 -35.48 26.50
C ILE A 83 -14.99 -34.37 27.20
N LYS A 84 -15.86 -34.78 28.12
CA LYS A 84 -16.82 -33.88 28.79
C LYS A 84 -16.19 -32.97 29.83
N ASN A 85 -15.25 -33.47 30.63
CA ASN A 85 -14.66 -32.71 31.73
C ASN A 85 -13.16 -32.53 31.52
N ILE A 86 -12.70 -31.29 31.70
CA ILE A 86 -11.28 -30.93 31.81
C ILE A 86 -11.14 -30.04 33.05
N HIS A 87 -10.34 -30.50 34.00
CA HIS A 87 -9.97 -29.77 35.20
C HIS A 87 -8.53 -29.27 35.05
N ARG A 88 -8.35 -27.96 35.13
CA ARG A 88 -7.04 -27.29 35.02
C ARG A 88 -6.32 -27.37 36.36
N ILE A 89 -5.16 -28.02 36.40
CA ILE A 89 -4.33 -28.13 37.60
C ILE A 89 -3.32 -26.97 37.63
N ALA A 90 -2.56 -26.81 36.55
CA ALA A 90 -1.62 -25.70 36.36
C ALA A 90 -1.45 -25.46 34.85
N VAL A 91 -1.64 -24.23 34.40
CA VAL A 91 -1.52 -23.87 32.98
C VAL A 91 -0.77 -22.54 32.90
N ASP A 92 0.40 -22.57 32.28
CA ASP A 92 1.21 -21.39 31.99
C ASP A 92 1.90 -21.56 30.63
N ASN A 93 2.78 -20.61 30.29
CA ASN A 93 3.54 -20.63 29.04
C ASN A 93 4.47 -21.84 28.92
N GLU A 94 5.07 -22.33 30.00
CA GLU A 94 6.00 -23.47 29.94
C GLU A 94 5.25 -24.80 29.85
N ARG A 95 4.18 -24.96 30.64
CA ARG A 95 3.60 -26.27 30.93
C ARG A 95 2.07 -26.23 31.08
N CYS A 96 1.41 -27.29 30.62
CA CYS A 96 -0.02 -27.52 30.76
C CYS A 96 -0.26 -28.84 31.52
N LYS A 97 -0.79 -28.73 32.74
CA LYS A 97 -1.20 -29.84 33.60
C LYS A 97 -2.69 -29.84 33.79
N ILE A 98 -3.35 -30.90 33.36
CA ILE A 98 -4.80 -31.06 33.43
C ILE A 98 -5.19 -32.47 33.84
N ALA A 99 -6.40 -32.61 34.37
CA ALA A 99 -7.08 -33.90 34.55
C ALA A 99 -8.34 -33.90 33.68
N PHE A 100 -8.61 -35.00 32.95
CA PHE A 100 -9.73 -35.07 32.01
C PHE A 100 -10.44 -36.42 32.08
N GLY A 101 -11.74 -36.43 31.74
CA GLY A 101 -12.52 -37.67 31.71
C GLY A 101 -14.05 -37.46 31.73
N PRO A 102 -14.82 -38.56 31.84
CA PRO A 102 -14.35 -39.95 31.83
C PRO A 102 -13.83 -40.35 30.45
N VAL A 103 -12.79 -41.19 30.43
CA VAL A 103 -12.21 -41.80 29.23
C VAL A 103 -12.77 -43.21 29.08
N GLN A 104 -13.58 -43.44 28.05
CA GLN A 104 -14.30 -44.71 27.85
C GLN A 104 -13.52 -45.76 27.08
N LYS A 105 -12.53 -45.35 26.27
CA LYS A 105 -11.73 -46.23 25.42
C LYS A 105 -10.25 -45.89 25.55
N LYS A 106 -9.39 -46.90 25.50
CA LYS A 106 -7.96 -46.70 25.25
C LYS A 106 -7.74 -46.26 23.80
N GLY A 107 -6.65 -45.56 23.53
CA GLY A 107 -6.28 -45.14 22.18
C GLY A 107 -5.74 -43.72 22.13
N THR A 108 -5.64 -43.22 20.89
CA THR A 108 -5.16 -41.87 20.62
C THR A 108 -6.27 -40.83 20.82
N TYR A 109 -5.90 -39.71 21.42
CA TYR A 109 -6.74 -38.54 21.61
C TYR A 109 -6.01 -37.30 21.08
N TYR A 110 -6.77 -36.34 20.57
CA TYR A 110 -6.28 -35.04 20.14
C TYR A 110 -6.64 -33.99 21.17
N PHE A 111 -5.64 -33.39 21.81
CA PHE A 111 -5.77 -32.26 22.72
C PHE A 111 -5.56 -30.97 21.96
N TYR A 112 -6.65 -30.34 21.51
CA TYR A 112 -6.65 -29.05 20.86
C TYR A 112 -6.63 -27.91 21.89
N TYR A 113 -5.86 -26.87 21.58
CA TYR A 113 -5.76 -25.68 22.41
C TYR A 113 -5.88 -24.41 21.56
N ALA A 114 -6.38 -23.35 22.18
CA ALA A 114 -6.67 -22.07 21.52
C ALA A 114 -7.71 -22.13 20.37
N PRO A 115 -8.82 -22.89 20.48
CA PRO A 115 -9.88 -22.80 19.49
C PRO A 115 -10.51 -21.40 19.50
N PHE A 116 -10.94 -20.94 18.33
CA PHE A 116 -11.49 -19.60 18.13
C PHE A 116 -12.77 -19.64 17.31
N LYS A 117 -13.52 -18.53 17.32
CA LYS A 117 -14.74 -18.38 16.52
C LYS A 117 -14.38 -18.00 15.09
N ILE A 118 -14.93 -18.74 14.12
CA ILE A 118 -14.78 -18.45 12.69
C ILE A 118 -15.59 -17.21 12.30
N GLN A 119 -15.03 -16.43 11.39
CA GLN A 119 -15.70 -15.34 10.68
C GLN A 119 -15.56 -15.67 9.19
N GLU A 120 -16.67 -15.96 8.52
CA GLU A 120 -16.65 -16.27 7.09
C GLU A 120 -16.64 -14.98 6.24
N GLU A 121 -17.10 -13.87 6.83
CA GLU A 121 -17.12 -12.57 6.18
C GLU A 121 -15.75 -11.89 6.15
N TYR A 122 -15.49 -11.15 5.07
CA TYR A 122 -14.28 -10.34 4.89
C TYR A 122 -14.39 -8.96 5.55
N GLY A 123 -13.28 -8.21 5.57
CA GLY A 123 -13.20 -6.85 6.10
C GLY A 123 -12.44 -6.81 7.43
N PHE A 124 -13.06 -6.35 8.52
CA PHE A 124 -12.40 -6.36 9.83
C PHE A 124 -12.69 -7.64 10.61
N TYR A 125 -11.65 -8.28 11.16
CA TYR A 125 -11.82 -9.43 12.04
C TYR A 125 -12.22 -8.99 13.46
N ASN A 126 -13.43 -9.37 13.90
CA ASN A 126 -13.98 -8.95 15.20
C ASN A 126 -14.28 -10.11 16.18
N LYS A 127 -13.76 -11.31 15.90
CA LYS A 127 -13.94 -12.49 16.75
C LYS A 127 -12.75 -12.71 17.70
N GLY A 128 -12.78 -13.83 18.44
CA GLY A 128 -11.73 -14.18 19.39
C GLY A 128 -11.73 -15.65 19.82
N TYR A 129 -10.77 -15.99 20.67
CA TYR A 129 -10.65 -17.32 21.27
C TYR A 129 -11.88 -17.68 22.10
N LEU A 130 -12.18 -18.99 22.17
CA LEU A 130 -13.20 -19.52 23.05
C LEU A 130 -12.73 -19.43 24.52
N ARG A 131 -13.67 -19.14 25.41
CA ARG A 131 -13.44 -19.08 26.86
C ARG A 131 -13.13 -20.45 27.45
N PRO A 132 -12.41 -20.53 28.58
CA PRO A 132 -12.10 -21.79 29.23
C PRO A 132 -13.33 -22.67 29.44
N GLU A 133 -13.15 -23.96 29.21
CA GLU A 133 -14.10 -25.02 29.53
C GLU A 133 -14.38 -25.10 31.03
N SER A 134 -15.47 -25.75 31.40
CA SER A 134 -15.85 -25.98 32.79
C SER A 134 -16.09 -27.46 33.03
N ALA A 135 -15.31 -28.06 33.93
CA ALA A 135 -15.61 -29.39 34.45
C ALA A 135 -16.86 -29.36 35.34
N SER A 136 -17.62 -30.45 35.36
CA SER A 136 -18.72 -30.63 36.31
C SER A 136 -18.19 -30.57 37.75
N VAL A 137 -18.81 -29.72 38.58
CA VAL A 137 -18.49 -29.60 40.01
C VAL A 137 -18.62 -30.95 40.72
N ALA A 138 -19.63 -31.75 40.36
CA ALA A 138 -19.82 -33.09 40.90
C ALA A 138 -18.65 -34.00 40.51
N TRP A 139 -18.26 -34.03 39.24
CA TRP A 139 -17.15 -34.86 38.76
C TRP A 139 -15.82 -34.50 39.42
N VAL A 140 -15.52 -33.21 39.59
CA VAL A 140 -14.32 -32.73 40.31
C VAL A 140 -14.32 -33.20 41.76
N LYS A 141 -15.46 -33.11 42.44
CA LYS A 141 -15.62 -33.51 43.84
C LYS A 141 -15.53 -35.03 44.02
N ASP A 142 -16.25 -35.80 43.19
CA ASP A 142 -16.33 -37.26 43.28
C ASP A 142 -14.96 -37.90 43.04
N ASN A 143 -14.15 -37.30 42.17
CA ASN A 143 -12.79 -37.75 41.89
C ASN A 143 -11.70 -37.04 42.73
N LYS A 144 -12.10 -36.20 43.71
CA LYS A 144 -11.18 -35.53 44.65
C LYS A 144 -10.03 -34.77 43.98
N LEU A 145 -10.29 -34.09 42.86
CA LEU A 145 -9.23 -33.46 42.05
C LEU A 145 -8.57 -32.24 42.71
N SER A 146 -9.10 -31.77 43.84
CA SER A 146 -8.46 -30.74 44.67
C SER A 146 -7.37 -31.30 45.61
N ASP A 147 -7.24 -32.62 45.75
CA ASP A 147 -6.22 -33.27 46.59
C ASP A 147 -4.97 -33.63 45.76
N SER A 148 -3.84 -33.03 46.12
CA SER A 148 -2.56 -33.25 45.42
C SER A 148 -2.07 -34.71 45.48
N SER A 149 -2.40 -35.44 46.55
CA SER A 149 -2.02 -36.86 46.67
C SER A 149 -2.79 -37.74 45.69
N VAL A 150 -4.06 -37.40 45.43
CA VAL A 150 -4.89 -38.07 44.43
C VAL A 150 -4.38 -37.76 43.03
N LEU A 151 -4.06 -36.51 42.72
CA LEU A 151 -3.51 -36.11 41.42
C LEU A 151 -2.21 -36.84 41.07
N GLN A 152 -1.38 -37.20 42.06
CA GLN A 152 -0.15 -37.96 41.83
C GLN A 152 -0.40 -39.42 41.40
N GLN A 153 -1.53 -40.01 41.82
CA GLN A 153 -1.86 -41.43 41.58
C GLN A 153 -2.72 -41.67 40.33
N LEU A 154 -3.19 -40.61 39.66
CA LEU A 154 -3.98 -40.72 38.43
C LEU A 154 -3.18 -41.38 37.29
N PRO A 155 -3.83 -42.18 36.41
CA PRO A 155 -3.19 -42.68 35.20
C PRO A 155 -2.78 -41.52 34.30
N ASN A 156 -1.58 -41.60 33.72
CA ASN A 156 -1.05 -40.56 32.83
C ASN A 156 -1.45 -40.84 31.38
N ALA A 157 -1.77 -39.78 30.64
CA ALA A 157 -1.71 -39.78 29.19
C ALA A 157 -0.27 -39.51 28.75
N ASN A 158 0.20 -40.26 27.76
CA ASN A 158 1.53 -40.07 27.16
C ASN A 158 1.41 -39.08 25.99
N VAL A 159 2.34 -38.12 25.87
CA VAL A 159 2.36 -37.17 24.75
C VAL A 159 3.22 -37.75 23.64
N GLU A 160 2.63 -38.03 22.50
CA GLU A 160 3.33 -38.60 21.34
C GLU A 160 3.91 -37.53 20.42
N ALA A 161 3.21 -36.40 20.26
CA ALA A 161 3.64 -35.30 19.42
C ALA A 161 2.89 -33.99 19.74
N ILE A 162 3.48 -32.86 19.38
CA ILE A 162 2.77 -31.58 19.22
C ILE A 162 2.65 -31.30 17.73
N GLN A 163 1.45 -30.94 17.29
CA GLN A 163 1.14 -30.70 15.89
C GLN A 163 0.64 -29.28 15.67
N SER A 164 1.12 -28.68 14.58
CA SER A 164 0.56 -27.43 14.03
C SER A 164 -0.36 -27.79 12.87
N ARG A 165 -1.44 -27.03 12.67
CA ARG A 165 -2.45 -27.33 11.66
C ARG A 165 -1.84 -27.33 10.26
N THR A 166 -0.99 -26.34 9.99
CA THR A 166 -0.16 -26.23 8.79
C THR A 166 1.26 -25.82 9.18
N GLN A 167 2.19 -25.82 8.21
CA GLN A 167 3.53 -25.26 8.42
C GLN A 167 3.50 -23.75 8.68
N PHE A 168 2.55 -23.03 8.07
CA PHE A 168 2.36 -21.59 8.24
C PHE A 168 1.95 -21.23 9.67
N ASP A 169 1.17 -22.11 10.31
CA ASP A 169 0.72 -21.90 11.69
C ASP A 169 1.73 -22.43 12.74
N SER A 170 2.94 -22.87 12.36
CA SER A 170 3.84 -23.56 13.28
C SER A 170 4.70 -22.63 14.13
N PHE A 171 4.77 -22.91 15.44
CA PHE A 171 5.74 -22.31 16.37
C PHE A 171 7.14 -22.91 16.29
N TYR A 172 7.28 -24.12 15.74
CA TYR A 172 8.55 -24.83 15.74
C TYR A 172 9.44 -24.39 14.55
N PRO A 173 10.76 -24.19 14.75
CA PRO A 173 11.50 -24.27 16.02
C PRO A 173 11.68 -22.90 16.73
N MET A 174 11.33 -21.79 16.08
CA MET A 174 11.79 -20.45 16.46
C MET A 174 10.86 -19.65 17.40
N GLU A 175 9.70 -20.19 17.78
CA GLU A 175 8.73 -19.57 18.70
C GLU A 175 8.42 -20.46 19.91
N LEU A 176 9.34 -21.36 20.23
CA LEU A 176 9.28 -22.19 21.45
C LEU A 176 10.20 -21.60 22.51
N ILE A 177 9.65 -21.30 23.68
CA ILE A 177 10.42 -20.72 24.78
C ILE A 177 11.19 -21.78 25.60
N PRO A 178 12.38 -21.46 26.14
CA PRO A 178 12.99 -22.27 27.17
C PRO A 178 12.18 -22.16 28.47
N THR A 179 12.27 -23.17 29.33
CA THR A 179 11.80 -23.02 30.71
C THR A 179 12.70 -22.03 31.44
N LYS A 180 12.17 -21.38 32.48
CA LYS A 180 12.97 -20.51 33.36
C LYS A 180 14.22 -21.22 33.89
N ALA A 181 14.09 -22.49 34.27
CA ALA A 181 15.21 -23.28 34.77
C ALA A 181 16.28 -23.54 33.69
N GLU A 182 15.89 -23.88 32.47
CA GLU A 182 16.82 -24.06 31.35
C GLU A 182 17.53 -22.75 30.99
N LYS A 183 16.78 -21.64 30.89
CA LYS A 183 17.35 -20.31 30.61
C LYS A 183 18.32 -19.88 31.70
N SER A 184 17.94 -19.99 32.98
CA SER A 184 18.83 -19.65 34.10
C SER A 184 20.09 -20.51 34.10
N LYS A 185 19.98 -21.81 33.82
CA LYS A 185 21.14 -22.70 33.71
C LYS A 185 22.04 -22.31 32.55
N PHE A 186 21.47 -22.06 31.37
CA PHE A 186 22.22 -21.66 30.18
C PHE A 186 22.98 -20.34 30.40
N LEU A 187 22.33 -19.35 31.01
CA LEU A 187 22.95 -18.04 31.27
C LEU A 187 23.96 -18.06 32.41
N ALA A 188 23.87 -19.01 33.35
CA ALA A 188 24.81 -19.12 34.47
C ALA A 188 26.27 -19.33 34.01
N ASP A 189 26.46 -19.95 32.85
CA ASP A 189 27.78 -20.24 32.27
C ASP A 189 28.25 -19.15 31.27
N LYS A 190 27.49 -18.06 31.10
CA LYS A 190 27.80 -16.97 30.15
C LYS A 190 28.13 -15.68 30.92
N ASN A 191 29.31 -15.11 30.66
CA ASN A 191 29.80 -13.90 31.33
C ASN A 191 29.73 -12.63 30.47
N ASP A 192 29.28 -12.75 29.22
CA ASP A 192 29.22 -11.63 28.29
C ASP A 192 28.00 -10.74 28.56
N ASP A 193 28.18 -9.44 28.35
CA ASP A 193 27.12 -8.42 28.51
C ASP A 193 25.91 -8.71 27.59
N TYR A 194 26.19 -9.30 26.43
CA TYR A 194 25.24 -9.77 25.44
C TYR A 194 25.78 -11.04 24.77
N ILE A 195 24.90 -11.82 24.14
CA ILE A 195 25.25 -13.05 23.42
C ILE A 195 24.73 -12.92 21.99
N ILE A 196 25.52 -13.35 21.00
CA ILE A 196 25.07 -13.43 19.62
C ILE A 196 24.91 -14.89 19.19
N PHE A 197 23.80 -15.17 18.51
CA PHE A 197 23.48 -16.45 17.89
C PHE A 197 23.37 -16.27 16.38
N SER A 198 24.02 -17.11 15.59
CA SER A 198 23.80 -17.11 14.15
C SER A 198 22.66 -18.05 13.75
N GLU A 199 21.84 -17.62 12.78
CA GLU A 199 20.75 -18.44 12.22
C GLU A 199 20.67 -18.30 10.70
N ASP A 200 20.33 -19.41 10.05
CA ASP A 200 20.05 -19.41 8.62
C ASP A 200 18.70 -18.76 8.34
N ARG A 201 18.53 -18.18 7.15
CA ARG A 201 17.24 -17.62 6.68
C ARG A 201 16.07 -18.61 6.74
N LYS A 202 16.32 -19.93 6.76
CA LYS A 202 15.27 -20.96 6.91
C LYS A 202 14.61 -20.96 8.29
N ASP A 203 15.28 -20.42 9.30
CA ASP A 203 14.79 -20.28 10.67
C ASP A 203 14.82 -18.80 11.09
N PRO A 204 13.91 -17.95 10.55
CA PRO A 204 13.79 -16.55 10.95
C PRO A 204 13.67 -16.42 12.47
N ILE A 205 14.38 -15.46 13.07
CA ILE A 205 14.22 -15.11 14.47
C ILE A 205 12.90 -14.36 14.62
N ARG A 206 11.96 -14.93 15.38
CA ARG A 206 10.57 -14.45 15.46
C ARG A 206 10.22 -13.74 16.76
N MET A 207 10.85 -14.16 17.86
CA MET A 207 10.62 -13.62 19.21
C MET A 207 11.62 -12.50 19.51
N LEU A 208 11.11 -11.35 19.99
CA LEU A 208 11.93 -10.18 20.33
C LEU A 208 12.15 -10.04 21.85
N ASP A 209 11.40 -10.78 22.65
CA ASP A 209 11.35 -10.71 24.10
C ASP A 209 11.78 -12.00 24.80
N GLU A 210 12.14 -13.04 24.03
CA GLU A 210 12.64 -14.30 24.54
C GLU A 210 13.55 -14.98 23.50
N ILE A 211 14.53 -15.77 23.95
CA ILE A 211 15.36 -16.61 23.08
C ILE A 211 14.63 -17.91 22.74
N PRO A 212 14.73 -18.45 21.51
CA PRO A 212 14.18 -19.76 21.19
C PRO A 212 14.93 -20.87 21.93
N VAL A 213 14.19 -21.88 22.42
CA VAL A 213 14.74 -23.06 23.10
C VAL A 213 15.74 -23.82 22.22
N LYS A 214 15.57 -23.73 20.89
CA LYS A 214 16.51 -24.25 19.88
C LYS A 214 17.96 -23.83 20.19
N TRP A 215 18.18 -22.56 20.53
CA TRP A 215 19.52 -22.04 20.80
C TRP A 215 20.18 -22.67 22.02
N ILE A 216 19.40 -23.01 23.05
CA ILE A 216 19.91 -23.68 24.24
C ILE A 216 20.19 -25.16 23.96
N ILE A 217 19.26 -25.83 23.29
CA ILE A 217 19.33 -27.28 23.02
C ILE A 217 20.49 -27.61 22.08
N GLU A 218 20.68 -26.83 21.03
CA GLU A 218 21.73 -27.05 20.04
C GLU A 218 23.08 -26.43 20.45
N ASP A 219 23.14 -25.76 21.61
CA ASP A 219 24.25 -24.90 22.03
C ASP A 219 24.71 -23.99 20.88
N LYS A 220 23.73 -23.27 20.28
CA LYS A 220 23.99 -22.41 19.13
C LYS A 220 25.05 -21.38 19.50
N GLY A 221 26.03 -21.27 18.62
CA GLY A 221 27.13 -20.35 18.75
C GLY A 221 26.99 -19.13 17.84
N LEU A 222 28.06 -18.33 17.91
CA LEU A 222 28.22 -17.11 17.14
C LEU A 222 28.63 -17.36 15.67
N ASP A 223 29.37 -18.43 15.40
CA ASP A 223 29.88 -18.74 14.07
C ASP A 223 28.78 -19.28 13.15
N PHE A 224 28.77 -18.82 11.90
CA PHE A 224 27.77 -19.16 10.88
C PHE A 224 28.35 -20.02 9.76
N GLU A 225 27.59 -21.01 9.30
CA GLU A 225 27.87 -21.78 8.09
C GLU A 225 26.63 -21.86 7.20
N GLY A 226 26.78 -21.48 5.92
CA GLY A 226 25.72 -21.44 4.93
C GLY A 226 26.14 -22.01 3.57
N LYS A 227 25.14 -22.25 2.71
CA LYS A 227 25.34 -22.73 1.33
C LYS A 227 24.60 -21.83 0.35
N ALA A 228 25.33 -21.28 -0.61
CA ALA A 228 24.80 -20.39 -1.62
C ALA A 228 25.18 -20.87 -3.03
N MET A 229 24.45 -20.40 -4.03
CA MET A 229 24.76 -20.59 -5.44
C MET A 229 25.50 -19.35 -5.99
N GLN A 230 26.16 -19.51 -7.14
CA GLN A 230 26.68 -18.36 -7.90
C GLN A 230 25.51 -17.45 -8.30
N ASN A 231 25.77 -16.14 -8.35
CA ASN A 231 24.76 -15.11 -8.59
C ASN A 231 23.67 -14.98 -7.51
N GLU A 232 23.69 -15.73 -6.41
CA GLU A 232 22.65 -15.64 -5.37
C GLU A 232 22.77 -14.37 -4.52
N TYR A 233 21.64 -13.75 -4.13
CA TYR A 233 21.63 -12.88 -2.95
C TYR A 233 21.30 -13.72 -1.71
N TYR A 234 22.32 -14.08 -0.95
CA TYR A 234 22.19 -14.95 0.22
C TYR A 234 21.85 -14.13 1.46
N ALA A 235 20.96 -14.64 2.32
CA ALA A 235 20.58 -13.97 3.56
C ALA A 235 20.77 -14.92 4.77
N PHE A 236 21.18 -14.35 5.90
CA PHE A 236 21.23 -15.02 7.21
C PHE A 236 21.06 -13.98 8.33
N GLN A 237 21.06 -14.43 9.58
CA GLN A 237 20.79 -13.58 10.73
C GLN A 237 21.84 -13.73 11.83
N LEU A 238 22.09 -12.63 12.54
CA LEU A 238 22.73 -12.62 13.86
C LEU A 238 21.70 -12.13 14.90
N GLY A 239 21.29 -12.99 15.82
CA GLY A 239 20.41 -12.66 16.94
C GLY A 239 21.22 -12.13 18.12
N VAL A 240 21.11 -10.83 18.41
CA VAL A 240 21.74 -10.19 19.57
C VAL A 240 20.80 -10.26 20.77
N TYR A 241 21.17 -11.04 21.79
CA TYR A 241 20.44 -11.14 23.05
C TYR A 241 21.18 -10.36 24.14
N ALA A 242 20.55 -9.32 24.69
CA ALA A 242 21.11 -8.53 25.78
C ALA A 242 21.02 -9.29 27.12
N SER A 243 22.02 -10.14 27.42
CA SER A 243 21.98 -11.11 28.52
C SER A 243 22.16 -10.52 29.91
N ALA A 244 22.92 -9.44 30.07
CA ALA A 244 23.25 -8.88 31.38
C ALA A 244 22.88 -7.41 31.56
N LYS A 245 22.91 -6.61 30.49
CA LYS A 245 22.58 -5.18 30.50
C LYS A 245 22.14 -4.70 29.12
N ASP A 246 21.60 -3.49 29.06
CA ASP A 246 21.21 -2.86 27.79
C ASP A 246 22.43 -2.70 26.86
N VAL A 247 22.25 -3.03 25.59
CA VAL A 247 23.26 -2.85 24.53
C VAL A 247 22.89 -1.60 23.73
N LYS A 248 23.79 -0.63 23.66
CA LYS A 248 23.53 0.67 23.02
C LYS A 248 24.25 0.80 21.68
N ASN A 249 23.53 1.28 20.68
CA ASN A 249 24.05 1.62 19.35
C ASN A 249 24.87 0.49 18.71
N ILE A 250 24.20 -0.64 18.44
CA ILE A 250 24.80 -1.77 17.74
C ILE A 250 25.26 -1.34 16.35
N GLN A 251 26.49 -1.67 16.00
CA GLN A 251 27.08 -1.49 14.68
C GLN A 251 27.65 -2.80 14.17
N VAL A 252 27.65 -2.97 12.85
CA VAL A 252 28.14 -4.18 12.17
C VAL A 252 29.22 -3.80 11.18
N GLN A 253 30.36 -4.50 11.23
CA GLN A 253 31.46 -4.37 10.30
C GLN A 253 31.77 -5.73 9.66
N PHE A 254 32.22 -5.71 8.41
CA PHE A 254 32.46 -6.92 7.63
C PHE A 254 33.92 -6.99 7.18
N SER A 255 34.52 -8.18 7.24
CA SER A 255 35.71 -8.48 6.43
C SER A 255 35.30 -8.93 5.03
N ASP A 256 36.25 -8.92 4.09
CA ASP A 256 36.08 -9.70 2.87
C ASP A 256 35.88 -11.19 3.22
N LEU A 257 35.05 -11.88 2.45
CA LEU A 257 34.99 -13.34 2.48
C LEU A 257 36.02 -13.89 1.49
N LYS A 258 36.94 -14.76 1.93
CA LYS A 258 38.08 -15.21 1.12
C LYS A 258 38.02 -16.72 0.84
N ASN A 259 38.35 -17.09 -0.39
CA ASN A 259 38.54 -18.47 -0.85
C ASN A 259 39.83 -18.53 -1.68
N GLY A 260 40.96 -18.82 -1.02
CA GLY A 260 42.28 -18.78 -1.66
C GLY A 260 42.61 -17.38 -2.20
N ASN A 261 42.82 -17.28 -3.52
CA ASN A 261 43.09 -16.02 -4.23
C ASN A 261 41.81 -15.29 -4.68
N HIS A 262 40.62 -15.85 -4.41
CA HIS A 262 39.34 -15.24 -4.73
C HIS A 262 38.73 -14.61 -3.48
N SER A 263 38.00 -13.51 -3.64
CA SER A 263 37.28 -12.86 -2.55
C SER A 263 35.92 -12.33 -3.00
N ILE A 264 35.00 -12.27 -2.04
CA ILE A 264 33.79 -11.46 -2.10
C ILE A 264 34.05 -10.27 -1.17
N SER A 265 33.99 -9.06 -1.72
CA SER A 265 34.34 -7.84 -0.98
C SER A 265 33.35 -7.57 0.14
N SER A 266 33.82 -7.01 1.26
CA SER A 266 32.97 -6.51 2.35
C SER A 266 31.85 -5.55 1.89
N ASN A 267 32.06 -4.82 0.79
CA ASN A 267 31.04 -3.93 0.20
C ASN A 267 29.86 -4.68 -0.45
N GLN A 268 29.97 -6.00 -0.64
CA GLN A 268 28.89 -6.87 -1.10
C GLN A 268 28.04 -7.42 0.08
N LEU A 269 28.40 -7.05 1.32
CA LEU A 269 27.68 -7.44 2.52
C LEU A 269 26.90 -6.26 3.07
N THR A 270 25.72 -6.53 3.61
CA THR A 270 24.82 -5.51 4.14
C THR A 270 24.18 -5.98 5.44
N CYS A 271 24.14 -5.12 6.45
CA CYS A 271 23.23 -5.27 7.60
C CYS A 271 22.05 -4.33 7.40
N PHE A 272 20.84 -4.87 7.20
CA PHE A 272 19.65 -4.06 6.90
C PHE A 272 19.17 -3.24 8.11
N ASN A 273 19.48 -3.70 9.32
CA ASN A 273 19.01 -3.11 10.57
C ASN A 273 19.79 -1.84 10.96
N THR A 274 21.09 -1.78 10.64
CA THR A 274 21.97 -0.66 11.03
C THR A 274 22.06 0.44 9.97
N GLY A 275 21.50 0.24 8.78
CA GLY A 275 21.50 1.25 7.72
C GLY A 275 20.84 0.78 6.43
N GLY A 276 20.91 1.62 5.40
CA GLY A 276 20.35 1.32 4.09
C GLY A 276 20.28 2.51 3.16
N VAL A 277 19.44 2.38 2.14
CA VAL A 277 19.13 3.43 1.18
C VAL A 277 17.64 3.76 1.30
N ASP A 278 17.32 5.04 1.50
CA ASP A 278 15.94 5.51 1.62
C ASP A 278 15.22 5.51 0.25
N PRO A 279 13.90 5.79 0.19
CA PRO A 279 13.16 5.87 -1.06
C PRO A 279 13.64 6.93 -2.07
N PHE A 280 14.54 7.83 -1.64
CA PHE A 280 15.08 8.94 -2.42
C PHE A 280 16.53 8.69 -2.86
N GLY A 281 17.05 7.49 -2.62
CA GLY A 281 18.41 7.11 -3.00
C GLY A 281 19.49 7.63 -2.06
N LYS A 282 19.12 8.15 -0.88
CA LYS A 282 20.08 8.61 0.12
C LYS A 282 20.43 7.49 1.09
N THR A 283 21.72 7.30 1.32
CA THR A 283 22.21 6.37 2.33
C THR A 283 21.95 6.90 3.73
N PHE A 284 21.59 6.02 4.66
CA PHE A 284 21.41 6.38 6.07
C PHE A 284 21.94 5.29 7.01
N THR A 285 22.15 5.68 8.26
CA THR A 285 22.49 4.79 9.37
C THR A 285 21.42 4.86 10.44
N LYS A 286 21.27 3.79 11.21
CA LYS A 286 20.32 3.71 12.32
C LYS A 286 21.02 3.37 13.63
N THR A 287 20.58 4.03 14.69
CA THR A 287 20.89 3.61 16.05
C THR A 287 19.99 2.43 16.40
N VAL A 288 20.60 1.31 16.75
CA VAL A 288 19.91 0.08 17.15
C VAL A 288 20.29 -0.22 18.60
N ASP A 289 19.32 -0.07 19.51
CA ASP A 289 19.47 -0.37 20.93
C ASP A 289 18.72 -1.67 21.27
N VAL A 290 19.25 -2.44 22.23
CA VAL A 290 18.62 -3.68 22.71
C VAL A 290 18.54 -3.63 24.22
N GLU A 291 17.31 -3.63 24.74
CA GLU A 291 17.05 -3.65 26.17
C GLU A 291 17.40 -5.01 26.78
N THR A 292 17.82 -5.01 28.05
CA THR A 292 18.16 -6.23 28.79
C THR A 292 17.01 -7.27 28.71
N GLY A 293 17.35 -8.49 28.32
CA GLY A 293 16.39 -9.58 28.15
C GLY A 293 15.66 -9.60 26.80
N LYS A 294 15.90 -8.63 25.91
CA LYS A 294 15.36 -8.60 24.55
C LYS A 294 16.33 -9.18 23.52
N VAL A 295 15.79 -9.50 22.35
CA VAL A 295 16.48 -10.03 21.18
C VAL A 295 16.31 -9.05 20.01
N GLN A 296 17.43 -8.71 19.36
CA GLN A 296 17.43 -8.00 18.08
C GLN A 296 18.00 -8.93 17.00
N ALA A 297 17.18 -9.26 16.00
CA ALA A 297 17.67 -9.93 14.80
C ALA A 297 18.37 -8.92 13.89
N LEU A 298 19.61 -9.19 13.49
CA LEU A 298 20.34 -8.45 12.48
C LEU A 298 20.36 -9.27 11.20
N TRP A 299 19.63 -8.84 10.18
CA TRP A 299 19.60 -9.50 8.87
C TRP A 299 20.82 -9.09 8.05
N ILE A 300 21.61 -10.08 7.68
CA ILE A 300 22.83 -9.93 6.89
C ILE A 300 22.56 -10.47 5.48
N GLY A 301 22.78 -9.63 4.48
CA GLY A 301 22.78 -10.02 3.07
C GLY A 301 24.20 -10.15 2.53
N VAL A 302 24.41 -11.12 1.65
CA VAL A 302 25.66 -11.36 0.92
C VAL A 302 25.33 -11.46 -0.56
N ASP A 303 25.77 -10.47 -1.32
CA ASP A 303 25.65 -10.45 -2.77
C ASP A 303 26.75 -11.35 -3.38
N ILE A 304 26.40 -12.59 -3.74
CA ILE A 304 27.32 -13.54 -4.37
C ILE A 304 27.40 -13.20 -5.86
N PRO A 305 28.58 -12.81 -6.38
CA PRO A 305 28.71 -12.50 -7.80
C PRO A 305 28.44 -13.73 -8.67
N GLU A 306 27.88 -13.53 -9.86
CA GLU A 306 27.77 -14.58 -10.89
C GLU A 306 29.13 -15.20 -11.22
N THR A 307 30.20 -14.40 -11.16
CA THR A 307 31.57 -14.82 -11.47
C THR A 307 32.31 -15.47 -10.28
N ALA A 308 31.66 -15.61 -9.12
CA ALA A 308 32.25 -16.25 -7.95
C ALA A 308 32.71 -17.69 -8.27
N LYS A 309 33.83 -18.12 -7.68
CA LYS A 309 34.32 -19.49 -7.87
C LYS A 309 33.73 -20.40 -6.82
N ALA A 310 33.29 -21.60 -7.23
CA ALA A 310 32.82 -22.60 -6.28
C ALA A 310 33.89 -22.88 -5.20
N GLY A 311 33.43 -23.07 -3.97
CA GLY A 311 34.28 -23.34 -2.81
C GLY A 311 33.84 -22.61 -1.55
N VAL A 312 34.65 -22.68 -0.49
CA VAL A 312 34.30 -22.14 0.82
C VAL A 312 34.95 -20.77 1.01
N TYR A 313 34.11 -19.74 1.12
CA TYR A 313 34.53 -18.39 1.45
C TYR A 313 34.43 -18.17 2.96
N ILE A 314 35.50 -17.66 3.55
CA ILE A 314 35.62 -17.44 5.00
C ILE A 314 35.90 -15.97 5.28
N GLY A 315 35.15 -15.37 6.19
CA GLY A 315 35.40 -14.03 6.71
C GLY A 315 34.78 -13.85 8.10
N GLU A 316 34.64 -12.60 8.50
CA GLU A 316 34.21 -12.21 9.84
C GLU A 316 33.13 -11.11 9.78
N VAL A 317 32.15 -11.22 10.67
CA VAL A 317 31.19 -10.16 11.00
C VAL A 317 31.50 -9.70 12.42
N ILE A 318 31.85 -8.43 12.58
CA ILE A 318 32.19 -7.83 13.87
C ILE A 318 31.00 -7.01 14.33
N VAL A 319 30.45 -7.36 15.49
CA VAL A 319 29.37 -6.61 16.12
C VAL A 319 29.95 -5.80 17.27
N THR A 320 29.77 -4.49 17.21
CA THR A 320 30.24 -3.53 18.23
C THR A 320 29.07 -2.79 18.85
N SER A 321 29.27 -2.24 20.04
CA SER A 321 28.33 -1.33 20.69
C SER A 321 29.08 -0.25 21.45
N ASP A 322 28.39 0.82 21.86
CA ASP A 322 29.03 1.95 22.55
C ASP A 322 29.46 1.58 23.99
N ASN A 323 28.89 0.52 24.56
CA ASN A 323 28.97 0.22 26.00
C ASN A 323 29.33 -1.24 26.35
N CYS A 324 29.56 -2.10 25.36
CA CYS A 324 29.90 -3.51 25.55
C CYS A 324 31.12 -3.90 24.71
N LYS A 325 31.77 -5.03 25.03
CA LYS A 325 32.91 -5.53 24.25
C LYS A 325 32.44 -6.03 22.87
N PRO A 326 33.21 -5.81 21.79
CA PRO A 326 32.91 -6.39 20.49
C PRO A 326 32.88 -7.93 20.50
N GLN A 327 32.03 -8.52 19.67
CA GLN A 327 32.02 -9.95 19.36
C GLN A 327 32.24 -10.17 17.87
N VAL A 328 32.95 -11.26 17.53
CA VAL A 328 33.37 -11.55 16.15
C VAL A 328 32.82 -12.91 15.73
N ALA A 329 31.93 -12.92 14.74
CA ALA A 329 31.38 -14.12 14.15
C ALA A 329 32.18 -14.56 12.93
N LYS A 330 32.66 -15.80 12.91
CA LYS A 330 33.24 -16.38 11.68
C LYS A 330 32.10 -16.81 10.77
N VAL A 331 32.16 -16.35 9.53
CA VAL A 331 31.18 -16.66 8.49
C VAL A 331 31.83 -17.55 7.45
N LYS A 332 31.23 -18.71 7.22
CA LYS A 332 31.60 -19.64 6.15
C LYS A 332 30.46 -19.79 5.17
N ILE A 333 30.67 -19.43 3.92
CA ILE A 333 29.69 -19.64 2.84
C ILE A 333 30.30 -20.58 1.81
N LYS A 334 29.69 -21.75 1.65
CA LYS A 334 30.02 -22.66 0.56
C LYS A 334 29.24 -22.20 -0.68
N VAL A 335 29.95 -21.65 -1.65
CA VAL A 335 29.42 -21.33 -2.98
C VAL A 335 29.47 -22.59 -3.84
N GLU A 336 28.33 -23.03 -4.34
CA GLU A 336 28.18 -24.20 -5.21
C GLU A 336 28.44 -23.84 -6.68
N ASP A 337 28.74 -24.84 -7.51
CA ASP A 337 29.03 -24.66 -8.94
C ASP A 337 27.74 -24.68 -9.77
N GLU A 338 26.80 -23.83 -9.37
CA GLU A 338 25.49 -23.64 -10.00
C GLU A 338 25.15 -22.14 -9.97
N VAL A 339 24.64 -21.61 -11.08
CA VAL A 339 24.30 -20.19 -11.23
C VAL A 339 22.79 -20.02 -11.16
N LEU A 340 22.31 -19.17 -10.25
CA LEU A 340 20.90 -18.78 -10.23
C LEU A 340 20.60 -17.73 -11.31
N ALA A 341 19.50 -17.94 -12.04
CA ALA A 341 19.10 -17.06 -13.14
C ALA A 341 18.67 -15.67 -12.67
N ASP A 342 18.03 -15.59 -11.50
CA ASP A 342 17.39 -14.36 -11.00
C ASP A 342 17.76 -14.06 -9.55
N ARG A 343 18.97 -14.45 -9.14
CA ARG A 343 19.52 -14.19 -7.81
C ARG A 343 18.79 -14.91 -6.67
N GLY A 344 17.83 -15.79 -7.01
CA GLY A 344 16.96 -16.49 -6.07
C GLY A 344 15.60 -15.82 -5.87
N ASP A 345 15.27 -14.78 -6.64
CA ASP A 345 14.04 -14.00 -6.43
C ASP A 345 12.76 -14.77 -6.73
N SER A 346 12.81 -15.80 -7.56
CA SER A 346 11.66 -16.69 -7.81
C SER A 346 11.39 -17.65 -6.66
N GLU A 347 12.27 -17.75 -5.68
CA GLU A 347 12.18 -18.68 -4.56
C GLU A 347 12.05 -17.90 -3.23
N PRO A 348 10.83 -17.54 -2.79
CA PRO A 348 10.64 -16.65 -1.64
C PRO A 348 11.39 -17.09 -0.37
N TRP A 349 11.51 -18.40 -0.14
CA TRP A 349 12.23 -18.99 1.00
C TRP A 349 13.71 -18.58 1.08
N ARG A 350 14.30 -18.09 -0.02
CA ARG A 350 15.69 -17.59 -0.07
C ARG A 350 15.86 -16.19 0.51
N HIS A 351 14.79 -15.43 0.70
CA HIS A 351 14.86 -14.03 1.19
C HIS A 351 15.79 -13.12 0.36
N SER A 352 16.07 -13.46 -0.91
CA SER A 352 16.97 -12.69 -1.79
C SER A 352 16.46 -11.28 -2.07
N ARG A 353 15.13 -11.10 -1.99
CA ARG A 353 14.42 -9.83 -2.20
C ARG A 353 14.61 -8.82 -1.08
N LEU A 354 15.18 -9.20 0.07
CA LEU A 354 15.55 -8.22 1.10
C LEU A 354 16.46 -7.12 0.54
N ARG A 355 17.30 -7.44 -0.46
CA ARG A 355 18.13 -6.43 -1.13
C ARG A 355 17.32 -5.32 -1.81
N TRP A 356 16.09 -5.60 -2.24
CA TRP A 356 15.22 -4.63 -2.88
C TRP A 356 14.88 -3.46 -1.95
N LEU A 357 14.94 -3.67 -0.62
CA LEU A 357 14.83 -2.60 0.36
C LEU A 357 15.84 -1.47 0.13
N ASN A 358 17.01 -1.74 -0.45
CA ASN A 358 18.01 -0.72 -0.75
C ASN A 358 18.05 -0.32 -2.24
N SER A 359 17.03 -0.68 -3.03
CA SER A 359 17.01 -0.40 -4.47
C SER A 359 16.80 1.07 -4.79
N THR A 360 17.57 1.57 -5.77
CA THR A 360 17.41 2.89 -6.39
C THR A 360 16.72 2.84 -7.76
N LEU A 361 16.14 1.69 -8.15
CA LEU A 361 15.56 1.47 -9.47
C LEU A 361 14.51 2.54 -9.82
N GLY A 362 14.71 3.31 -10.89
CA GLY A 362 13.77 4.36 -11.32
C GLY A 362 13.97 5.72 -10.65
N ILE A 363 14.98 5.86 -9.79
CA ILE A 363 15.44 7.16 -9.28
C ILE A 363 16.41 7.75 -10.30
N ASP A 364 15.89 8.66 -11.10
CA ASP A 364 16.67 9.43 -12.07
C ASP A 364 15.89 10.67 -12.52
N ASP A 365 16.61 11.50 -13.27
CA ASP A 365 16.17 12.83 -13.69
C ASP A 365 15.81 12.90 -15.17
N GLU A 366 15.62 11.74 -15.79
CA GLU A 366 15.11 11.65 -17.15
C GLU A 366 13.63 12.03 -17.20
N ALA A 367 13.17 12.43 -18.39
CA ALA A 367 11.74 12.62 -18.63
C ALA A 367 11.01 11.27 -18.47
N THR A 368 9.86 11.29 -17.79
CA THR A 368 9.00 10.10 -17.68
C THR A 368 8.33 9.80 -19.03
N GLY A 369 8.03 8.53 -19.31
CA GLY A 369 7.33 8.12 -20.54
C GLY A 369 6.08 8.96 -20.80
N GLY A 370 5.90 9.34 -22.07
CA GLY A 370 4.83 10.27 -22.50
C GLY A 370 5.18 11.75 -22.40
N TYR A 371 6.36 12.11 -21.87
CA TYR A 371 6.86 13.48 -21.80
C TYR A 371 8.21 13.62 -22.50
N GLU A 372 8.38 14.75 -23.19
CA GLU A 372 9.63 15.16 -23.83
C GLU A 372 10.54 15.86 -22.82
N PRO A 373 11.88 15.84 -23.04
CA PRO A 373 12.81 16.66 -22.26
C PRO A 373 12.40 18.13 -22.25
N ILE A 374 12.68 18.83 -21.14
CA ILE A 374 12.43 20.27 -21.00
C ILE A 374 13.25 21.02 -22.06
N LYS A 375 12.59 21.89 -22.84
CA LYS A 375 13.23 22.69 -23.88
C LYS A 375 13.25 24.15 -23.48
N ALA A 376 14.44 24.73 -23.30
CA ALA A 376 14.58 26.18 -23.21
C ALA A 376 14.36 26.82 -24.59
N ILE A 377 13.33 27.65 -24.73
CA ILE A 377 13.02 28.35 -25.99
C ILE A 377 13.85 29.64 -26.09
N ASN A 378 13.95 30.38 -24.98
CA ASN A 378 14.83 31.53 -24.77
C ASN A 378 15.00 31.77 -23.27
N ASP A 379 15.66 32.85 -22.90
CA ASP A 379 15.85 33.26 -21.50
C ASP A 379 14.51 33.27 -20.76
N TYR A 380 14.44 32.48 -19.70
CA TYR A 380 13.27 32.35 -18.83
C TYR A 380 12.00 31.77 -19.48
N MET A 381 12.08 31.16 -20.68
CA MET A 381 10.93 30.49 -21.30
C MET A 381 11.22 29.03 -21.62
N TYR A 382 10.37 28.14 -21.12
CA TYR A 382 10.56 26.69 -21.16
C TYR A 382 9.32 25.98 -21.68
N ASP A 383 9.50 24.98 -22.55
CA ASP A 383 8.47 24.05 -23.00
C ASP A 383 8.61 22.70 -22.29
N CYS A 384 7.53 22.31 -21.61
CA CYS A 384 7.36 21.06 -20.88
C CYS A 384 6.28 20.21 -21.56
N SER A 385 6.63 19.66 -22.72
CA SER A 385 5.74 18.79 -23.52
C SER A 385 4.42 19.47 -23.94
N GLY A 386 4.53 20.63 -24.62
CA GLY A 386 3.38 21.43 -25.06
C GLY A 386 2.80 22.33 -23.98
N LYS A 387 3.48 22.44 -22.84
CA LYS A 387 3.14 23.33 -21.73
C LYS A 387 4.26 24.34 -21.56
N VAL A 388 4.01 25.57 -22.02
CA VAL A 388 5.02 26.62 -22.10
C VAL A 388 4.88 27.56 -20.90
N VAL A 389 5.95 27.71 -20.14
CA VAL A 389 6.02 28.67 -19.04
C VAL A 389 7.05 29.74 -19.35
N ARG A 390 6.68 31.01 -19.15
CA ARG A 390 7.60 32.14 -19.13
C ARG A 390 7.71 32.65 -17.69
N LEU A 391 8.91 32.69 -17.15
CA LEU A 391 9.21 33.31 -15.85
C LEU A 391 9.51 34.79 -16.05
N ASN A 392 9.11 35.62 -15.10
CA ASN A 392 9.53 37.01 -15.02
C ASN A 392 10.93 37.12 -14.36
N MET A 393 11.41 38.35 -14.18
CA MET A 393 12.72 38.62 -13.57
C MET A 393 12.83 38.26 -12.09
N ASN A 394 11.72 37.94 -11.41
CA ASN A 394 11.73 37.50 -10.00
C ASN A 394 11.52 35.98 -9.84
N GLY A 395 11.60 35.23 -10.94
CA GLY A 395 11.49 33.77 -10.95
C GLY A 395 10.06 33.24 -10.89
N MET A 396 9.06 34.12 -10.80
CA MET A 396 7.65 33.73 -10.81
C MET A 396 7.10 33.61 -12.23
N PRO A 397 6.07 32.78 -12.46
CA PRO A 397 5.44 32.66 -13.76
C PRO A 397 4.75 33.96 -14.20
N GLU A 398 5.15 34.49 -15.36
CA GLU A 398 4.51 35.61 -16.06
C GLU A 398 3.38 35.13 -16.98
N SER A 399 3.60 33.99 -17.64
CA SER A 399 2.68 33.37 -18.61
C SER A 399 2.78 31.85 -18.51
N MET A 400 1.63 31.18 -18.64
CA MET A 400 1.54 29.72 -18.68
C MET A 400 0.54 29.31 -19.76
N GLN A 401 1.02 28.55 -20.75
CA GLN A 401 0.22 28.09 -21.86
C GLN A 401 0.16 26.57 -21.90
N VAL A 402 -1.05 26.02 -22.02
CA VAL A 402 -1.26 24.58 -22.23
C VAL A 402 -1.79 24.37 -23.64
N TYR A 403 -0.99 23.73 -24.49
CA TYR A 403 -1.27 23.52 -25.91
C TYR A 403 -1.71 24.81 -26.64
N GLY A 404 -1.06 25.94 -26.32
CA GLY A 404 -1.34 27.26 -26.87
C GLY A 404 -2.47 28.03 -26.16
N THR A 405 -3.15 27.44 -25.18
CA THR A 405 -4.16 28.11 -24.36
C THR A 405 -3.51 28.82 -23.18
N GLU A 406 -3.46 30.15 -23.21
CA GLU A 406 -2.96 30.95 -22.09
C GLU A 406 -3.93 30.92 -20.89
N ILE A 407 -3.40 30.56 -19.72
CA ILE A 407 -4.15 30.39 -18.47
C ILE A 407 -4.11 31.66 -17.62
N LEU A 408 -2.96 32.34 -17.58
CA LEU A 408 -2.75 33.48 -16.69
C LEU A 408 -3.26 34.78 -17.33
N ALA A 409 -3.89 35.62 -16.51
CA ALA A 409 -4.28 36.98 -16.88
C ALA A 409 -3.15 38.00 -16.66
N GLY A 410 -2.12 37.60 -15.91
CA GLY A 410 -0.91 38.37 -15.62
C GLY A 410 0.06 37.57 -14.74
N PRO A 411 1.16 38.16 -14.27
CA PRO A 411 2.15 37.45 -13.46
C PRO A 411 1.58 36.96 -12.12
N ILE A 412 1.99 35.75 -11.73
CA ILE A 412 1.85 35.28 -10.34
C ILE A 412 2.76 36.11 -9.45
N ALA A 413 2.29 36.48 -8.25
CA ALA A 413 3.03 37.32 -7.34
C ALA A 413 3.03 36.79 -5.91
N PHE A 414 4.22 36.59 -5.34
CA PHE A 414 4.42 36.42 -3.90
C PHE A 414 4.72 37.80 -3.29
N LYS A 415 3.90 38.22 -2.32
CA LYS A 415 3.92 39.58 -1.76
C LYS A 415 4.01 39.58 -0.24
N LEU A 416 4.80 40.52 0.26
CA LEU A 416 4.92 40.84 1.68
C LEU A 416 4.31 42.22 1.93
N LYS A 417 3.43 42.29 2.93
CA LYS A 417 2.86 43.55 3.41
C LYS A 417 3.39 43.83 4.80
N THR A 418 4.08 44.95 4.96
CA THR A 418 4.51 45.50 6.25
C THR A 418 3.65 46.71 6.60
N GLN A 419 3.83 47.27 7.80
CA GLN A 419 3.21 48.54 8.18
C GLN A 419 3.67 49.73 7.32
N LYS A 420 4.85 49.64 6.70
CA LYS A 420 5.45 50.74 5.92
C LYS A 420 5.13 50.65 4.43
N GLN A 421 5.06 49.44 3.89
CA GLN A 421 4.95 49.18 2.45
C GLN A 421 4.41 47.79 2.14
N GLU A 422 3.91 47.63 0.92
CA GLU A 422 3.60 46.33 0.31
C GLU A 422 4.51 46.15 -0.91
N ALA A 423 5.26 45.05 -0.96
CA ALA A 423 6.21 44.76 -2.03
C ALA A 423 6.18 43.26 -2.37
N GLY A 424 6.44 42.94 -3.64
CA GLY A 424 6.72 41.57 -4.08
C GLY A 424 8.21 41.33 -4.23
N LEU A 425 8.57 40.11 -4.64
CA LEU A 425 9.93 39.81 -5.06
C LEU A 425 10.38 40.78 -6.17
N SER A 426 11.60 41.30 -6.04
CA SER A 426 12.15 42.36 -6.86
C SER A 426 13.04 41.84 -8.00
N GLY A 427 13.66 40.67 -7.82
CA GLY A 427 14.50 40.04 -8.83
C GLY A 427 15.11 38.71 -8.36
N MET A 428 15.81 38.03 -9.26
CA MET A 428 16.64 36.87 -8.95
C MET A 428 18.12 37.30 -8.86
N ASN A 429 18.63 37.52 -7.66
CA ASN A 429 20.06 37.77 -7.44
C ASN A 429 20.80 36.46 -7.17
N ASP A 430 22.09 36.40 -7.49
CA ASP A 430 22.96 35.26 -7.17
C ASP A 430 22.37 33.89 -7.56
N ILE A 431 21.87 33.79 -8.81
CA ILE A 431 21.23 32.57 -9.32
C ILE A 431 22.22 31.41 -9.35
N GLU A 432 21.88 30.36 -8.63
CA GLU A 432 22.57 29.07 -8.63
C GLU A 432 21.71 28.00 -9.31
N VAL A 433 22.29 27.33 -10.31
CA VAL A 433 21.65 26.16 -10.94
C VAL A 433 21.94 24.93 -10.10
N LEU A 434 20.95 24.48 -9.33
CA LEU A 434 21.03 23.27 -8.52
C LEU A 434 20.89 22.01 -9.37
N LYS A 435 20.12 22.09 -10.47
CA LYS A 435 19.85 20.95 -11.35
C LYS A 435 19.48 21.39 -12.77
N ASN A 436 19.99 20.69 -13.77
CA ASN A 436 19.66 20.89 -15.17
C ASN A 436 19.75 19.55 -15.93
N SER A 437 18.66 18.80 -15.91
CA SER A 437 18.54 17.46 -16.50
C SER A 437 17.32 17.40 -17.43
N ALA A 438 17.22 16.35 -18.25
CA ALA A 438 16.17 16.23 -19.26
C ALA A 438 14.75 16.37 -18.68
N GLY A 439 14.47 15.75 -17.53
CA GLY A 439 13.16 15.74 -16.89
C GLY A 439 12.96 16.78 -15.79
N VAL A 440 14.01 17.49 -15.36
CA VAL A 440 13.94 18.43 -14.21
C VAL A 440 15.00 19.53 -14.30
N MET A 441 14.57 20.76 -14.03
CA MET A 441 15.42 21.91 -13.79
C MET A 441 15.15 22.47 -12.41
N LYS A 442 16.20 22.82 -11.65
CA LYS A 442 16.10 23.43 -10.32
C LYS A 442 17.09 24.58 -10.19
N GLY A 443 16.60 25.72 -9.73
CA GLY A 443 17.41 26.92 -9.46
C GLY A 443 17.16 27.44 -8.05
N ARG A 444 18.15 28.16 -7.53
CA ARG A 444 18.09 28.90 -6.27
C ARG A 444 18.55 30.34 -6.50
N TRP A 445 17.93 31.31 -5.84
CA TRP A 445 18.30 32.71 -5.94
C TRP A 445 17.98 33.46 -4.65
N GLU A 446 18.62 34.62 -4.50
CA GLU A 446 18.45 35.52 -3.36
C GLU A 446 17.67 36.79 -3.77
N ASP A 447 16.95 37.36 -2.80
CA ASP A 447 16.28 38.65 -2.93
C ASP A 447 16.23 39.36 -1.57
N ASN A 448 15.92 40.66 -1.55
CA ASN A 448 15.64 41.39 -0.33
C ASN A 448 14.35 42.19 -0.51
N VAL A 449 13.34 41.87 0.30
CA VAL A 449 12.03 42.51 0.21
C VAL A 449 11.66 43.07 1.58
N ALA A 450 11.51 44.40 1.64
CA ALA A 450 11.08 45.09 2.84
C ALA A 450 11.92 44.83 4.11
N GLY A 451 13.25 44.68 3.96
CA GLY A 451 14.16 44.42 5.08
C GLY A 451 14.15 42.95 5.54
N ILE A 452 13.66 42.05 4.68
CA ILE A 452 13.67 40.60 4.88
C ILE A 452 14.52 40.01 3.76
N GLU A 453 15.53 39.23 4.15
CA GLU A 453 16.31 38.41 3.24
C GLU A 453 15.47 37.24 2.76
N VAL A 454 15.53 36.97 1.47
CA VAL A 454 14.75 35.93 0.82
C VAL A 454 15.69 34.95 0.14
N LEU A 455 15.58 33.67 0.48
CA LEU A 455 16.20 32.58 -0.28
C LEU A 455 15.10 31.79 -0.96
N ALA A 456 15.05 31.82 -2.28
CA ALA A 456 14.04 31.16 -3.06
C ALA A 456 14.63 30.01 -3.88
N GLU A 457 13.93 28.88 -3.89
CA GLU A 457 14.20 27.74 -4.76
C GLU A 457 12.99 27.50 -5.66
N GLY A 458 13.25 27.22 -6.94
CA GLY A 458 12.24 26.90 -7.94
C GLY A 458 12.62 25.63 -8.70
N THR A 459 11.67 24.72 -8.87
CA THR A 459 11.80 23.48 -9.65
C THR A 459 10.78 23.46 -10.77
N LEU A 460 11.18 23.02 -11.96
CA LEU A 460 10.34 22.79 -13.14
C LEU A 460 10.58 21.36 -13.65
N GLU A 461 9.51 20.63 -13.95
CA GLU A 461 9.59 19.27 -14.50
C GLU A 461 8.94 19.14 -15.87
N SER A 462 9.35 18.13 -16.65
CA SER A 462 8.90 17.88 -18.04
C SER A 462 7.38 17.67 -18.19
N ASP A 463 6.71 17.32 -17.10
CA ASP A 463 5.26 17.12 -17.03
C ASP A 463 4.48 18.41 -16.70
N GLY A 464 5.16 19.55 -16.60
CA GLY A 464 4.55 20.84 -16.29
C GLY A 464 4.27 21.07 -14.81
N TYR A 465 4.80 20.23 -13.93
CA TYR A 465 4.86 20.49 -12.51
C TYR A 465 5.88 21.58 -12.19
N MET A 466 5.53 22.47 -11.26
CA MET A 466 6.43 23.46 -10.69
C MET A 466 6.36 23.44 -9.17
N HIS A 467 7.49 23.65 -8.50
CA HIS A 467 7.55 23.71 -7.05
C HIS A 467 8.40 24.88 -6.60
N TYR A 468 7.95 25.58 -5.57
CA TYR A 468 8.62 26.74 -5.00
C TYR A 468 8.78 26.57 -3.49
N LYS A 469 9.97 26.89 -2.98
CA LYS A 469 10.25 27.04 -1.55
C LYS A 469 10.91 28.40 -1.32
N ILE A 470 10.27 29.25 -0.51
CA ILE A 470 10.77 30.59 -0.17
C ILE A 470 11.02 30.66 1.34
N ASN A 471 12.28 30.79 1.72
CA ASN A 471 12.67 31.12 3.08
C ASN A 471 12.73 32.65 3.24
N LEU A 472 12.09 33.16 4.28
CA LEU A 472 12.12 34.56 4.67
C LEU A 472 12.88 34.70 5.98
N THR A 473 14.01 35.39 6.00
CA THR A 473 14.83 35.65 7.20
C THR A 473 14.84 37.13 7.53
N ALA A 474 14.43 37.49 8.75
CA ALA A 474 14.34 38.89 9.15
C ALA A 474 15.69 39.41 9.67
N THR A 475 16.21 40.48 9.07
CA THR A 475 17.47 41.12 9.53
C THR A 475 17.26 42.08 10.71
N GLU A 476 16.01 42.44 10.97
CA GLU A 476 15.52 43.20 12.12
C GLU A 476 14.14 42.70 12.56
N ASP A 477 13.58 43.21 13.65
CA ASP A 477 12.21 42.87 14.04
C ASP A 477 11.20 43.43 13.01
N VAL A 478 10.52 42.55 12.27
CA VAL A 478 9.56 42.95 11.23
C VAL A 478 8.14 42.57 11.60
N LYS A 479 7.24 43.56 11.55
CA LYS A 479 5.79 43.37 11.63
C LYS A 479 5.21 43.22 10.23
N LEU A 480 4.78 42.02 9.90
CA LEU A 480 4.08 41.71 8.66
C LEU A 480 2.58 41.81 8.90
N ASP A 481 1.91 42.63 8.10
CA ASP A 481 0.45 42.66 8.03
C ASP A 481 -0.08 41.48 7.18
N ASP A 482 0.68 40.97 6.22
CA ASP A 482 0.33 39.80 5.42
C ASP A 482 1.54 39.25 4.63
N VAL A 483 1.53 37.96 4.34
CA VAL A 483 2.35 37.33 3.28
C VAL A 483 1.38 36.53 2.42
N ARG A 484 1.39 36.76 1.11
CA ARG A 484 0.38 36.17 0.21
C ARG A 484 0.90 35.81 -1.17
N LEU A 485 0.30 34.77 -1.73
CA LEU A 485 0.44 34.35 -3.12
C LEU A 485 -0.82 34.78 -3.90
N GLU A 486 -0.64 35.61 -4.93
CA GLU A 486 -1.70 36.03 -5.84
C GLU A 486 -1.56 35.35 -7.20
N ILE A 487 -2.63 34.68 -7.63
CA ILE A 487 -2.68 33.93 -8.89
C ILE A 487 -3.81 34.51 -9.75
N PRO A 488 -3.49 35.35 -10.75
CA PRO A 488 -4.48 35.93 -11.65
C PRO A 488 -4.74 35.01 -12.86
N LEU A 489 -5.91 34.37 -12.90
CA LEU A 489 -6.34 33.48 -13.98
C LEU A 489 -7.25 34.22 -14.97
N LYS A 490 -7.14 33.91 -16.26
CA LYS A 490 -8.06 34.45 -17.28
C LYS A 490 -9.48 34.01 -16.99
N LYS A 491 -10.41 34.95 -16.94
CA LYS A 491 -11.83 34.64 -16.66
C LYS A 491 -12.45 33.70 -17.69
N SER A 492 -11.98 33.74 -18.93
CA SER A 492 -12.46 32.84 -19.99
C SER A 492 -12.08 31.37 -19.75
N ILE A 493 -11.03 31.12 -18.96
CA ILE A 493 -10.51 29.78 -18.63
C ILE A 493 -10.96 29.36 -17.22
N ALA A 494 -10.91 30.27 -16.24
CA ALA A 494 -11.34 30.05 -14.86
C ALA A 494 -12.88 29.93 -14.75
N ARG A 495 -13.44 28.84 -15.27
CA ARG A 495 -14.88 28.56 -15.31
C ARG A 495 -15.33 27.63 -14.19
N TYR A 496 -14.48 26.66 -13.84
CA TYR A 496 -14.75 25.66 -12.82
C TYR A 496 -13.66 25.66 -11.75
N MET A 497 -14.02 25.18 -10.56
CA MET A 497 -13.14 25.09 -9.41
C MET A 497 -13.50 23.89 -8.53
N MET A 498 -12.49 23.34 -7.86
CA MET A 498 -12.64 22.40 -6.73
C MET A 498 -11.52 22.64 -5.70
N GLY A 499 -11.72 22.15 -4.48
CA GLY A 499 -10.77 22.30 -3.38
C GLY A 499 -11.04 23.54 -2.52
N MET A 500 -10.22 23.76 -1.48
CA MET A 500 -10.40 24.84 -0.50
C MET A 500 -11.83 24.93 0.06
N GLY A 501 -12.40 23.79 0.46
CA GLY A 501 -13.74 23.69 1.04
C GLY A 501 -14.90 23.76 0.04
N LEU A 502 -14.62 23.76 -1.27
CA LEU A 502 -15.65 23.65 -2.31
C LEU A 502 -15.64 22.26 -2.95
N PRO A 503 -16.83 21.67 -3.19
CA PRO A 503 -16.95 20.61 -4.18
C PRO A 503 -16.72 21.19 -5.59
N GLY A 504 -16.56 20.31 -6.56
CA GLY A 504 -16.55 20.65 -7.98
C GLY A 504 -17.73 21.55 -8.37
N SER A 505 -17.42 22.79 -8.71
CA SER A 505 -18.40 23.84 -8.94
C SER A 505 -17.97 24.79 -10.05
N LYS A 506 -18.87 25.69 -10.47
CA LYS A 506 -18.45 26.87 -11.22
C LYS A 506 -17.70 27.81 -10.28
N VAL A 507 -16.70 28.53 -10.80
CA VAL A 507 -15.99 29.54 -10.01
C VAL A 507 -17.00 30.53 -9.42
N PRO A 508 -17.07 30.66 -8.08
CA PRO A 508 -17.99 31.58 -7.44
C PRO A 508 -17.53 33.03 -7.60
N GLN A 509 -18.47 33.97 -7.50
CA GLN A 509 -18.12 35.40 -7.57
C GLN A 509 -17.17 35.80 -6.44
N ASN A 510 -17.41 35.29 -5.23
CA ASN A 510 -16.53 35.38 -4.07
C ASN A 510 -16.57 34.04 -3.33
N HIS A 511 -15.42 33.60 -2.83
CA HIS A 511 -15.30 32.47 -1.90
C HIS A 511 -14.21 32.77 -0.90
N GLN A 512 -14.37 32.27 0.32
CA GLN A 512 -13.34 32.33 1.33
C GLN A 512 -13.27 30.99 2.05
N ALA A 513 -12.06 30.53 2.28
CA ALA A 513 -11.80 29.36 3.09
C ALA A 513 -10.73 29.68 4.13
N LYS A 514 -10.81 28.95 5.23
CA LYS A 514 -9.78 28.87 6.27
C LYS A 514 -9.23 27.46 6.25
N TRP A 515 -8.12 27.23 6.94
CA TRP A 515 -7.43 25.95 7.07
C TRP A 515 -8.18 24.95 7.97
N LYS A 516 -9.53 24.95 7.92
CA LYS A 516 -10.41 24.07 8.67
C LYS A 516 -10.92 22.97 7.74
N GLY A 517 -10.39 21.77 7.92
CA GLY A 517 -10.61 20.64 7.03
C GLY A 517 -9.30 20.29 6.32
N PRO A 518 -9.20 19.11 5.72
CA PRO A 518 -7.95 18.66 5.13
C PRO A 518 -7.77 19.27 3.74
N HIS A 519 -7.73 20.59 3.65
CA HIS A 519 -7.69 21.30 2.36
C HIS A 519 -6.45 22.18 2.33
N ASP A 520 -5.47 21.73 1.55
CA ASP A 520 -4.22 22.42 1.23
C ASP A 520 -4.16 22.82 -0.25
N SER A 521 -5.09 22.33 -1.06
CA SER A 521 -5.05 22.43 -2.51
C SER A 521 -6.36 22.88 -3.16
N PHE A 522 -6.25 23.40 -4.37
CA PHE A 522 -7.35 23.74 -5.25
C PHE A 522 -6.96 23.60 -6.72
N TRP A 523 -7.97 23.43 -7.57
CA TRP A 523 -7.82 23.53 -9.01
C TRP A 523 -8.82 24.54 -9.58
N ILE A 524 -8.38 25.35 -10.55
CA ILE A 524 -9.26 26.28 -11.28
C ILE A 524 -8.94 26.19 -12.77
N GLY A 525 -9.98 26.04 -13.60
CA GLY A 525 -9.82 25.99 -15.05
C GLY A 525 -11.05 25.52 -15.82
N ASP A 526 -10.81 25.02 -17.03
CA ASP A 526 -11.76 24.34 -17.88
C ASP A 526 -11.10 23.15 -18.62
N ALA A 527 -11.81 22.58 -19.62
CA ALA A 527 -11.34 21.42 -20.37
C ALA A 527 -10.13 21.69 -21.29
N LYS A 528 -9.74 22.96 -21.53
CA LYS A 528 -8.64 23.34 -22.44
C LYS A 528 -7.44 23.90 -21.69
N GLY A 529 -7.63 24.41 -20.47
CA GLY A 529 -6.55 24.92 -19.64
C GLY A 529 -6.98 25.08 -18.18
N GLY A 530 -6.05 24.84 -17.27
CA GLY A 530 -6.29 25.01 -15.84
C GLY A 530 -4.99 24.90 -15.05
N MET A 531 -5.10 25.22 -13.76
CA MET A 531 -3.97 25.11 -12.85
C MET A 531 -4.44 24.53 -11.52
N TRP A 532 -3.74 23.51 -11.07
CA TRP A 532 -3.80 23.02 -9.71
C TRP A 532 -2.71 23.70 -8.88
N CYS A 533 -3.02 24.01 -7.63
CA CYS A 533 -2.10 24.60 -6.66
C CYS A 533 -2.29 23.88 -5.32
N GLU A 534 -1.18 23.48 -4.71
CA GLU A 534 -1.13 22.91 -3.35
C GLU A 534 -0.16 23.71 -2.50
N LEU A 535 -0.61 24.10 -1.32
CA LEU A 535 0.23 24.75 -0.32
C LEU A 535 0.86 23.71 0.59
N ARG A 536 2.17 23.79 0.76
CA ARG A 536 2.98 22.79 1.46
C ARG A 536 3.67 23.39 2.68
N GLY A 537 4.31 22.51 3.46
CA GLY A 537 5.07 22.87 4.67
C GLY A 537 4.59 22.18 5.94
N SER A 538 3.66 21.22 5.83
CA SER A 538 3.29 20.25 6.86
C SER A 538 4.18 19.00 6.80
N GLU A 539 4.12 18.16 7.84
CA GLU A 539 4.88 16.89 7.90
C GLU A 539 4.43 15.87 6.84
N TYR A 540 3.18 15.95 6.38
CA TYR A 540 2.62 15.08 5.34
C TYR A 540 1.83 15.89 4.31
N ASN A 541 2.10 15.62 3.03
CA ASN A 541 1.44 16.21 1.88
C ASN A 541 1.13 15.03 0.93
N GLY A 542 -0.15 14.67 0.78
CA GLY A 542 -0.53 13.47 0.05
C GLY A 542 -1.99 13.07 0.21
N PRO A 543 -2.43 11.98 -0.44
CA PRO A 543 -3.81 11.49 -0.38
C PRO A 543 -4.24 10.93 0.99
N LEU A 544 -5.46 10.39 1.11
CA LEU A 544 -6.00 9.74 2.33
C LEU A 544 -6.20 10.66 3.54
N LEU A 545 -6.55 11.92 3.29
CA LEU A 545 -6.60 12.92 4.37
C LEU A 545 -7.63 12.64 5.47
N ASN A 546 -8.67 11.82 5.27
CA ASN A 546 -9.55 11.43 6.37
C ASN A 546 -8.88 10.44 7.33
N LEU A 547 -7.95 9.63 6.82
CA LEU A 547 -7.24 8.62 7.59
C LEU A 547 -6.04 9.21 8.33
N TYR A 548 -5.23 10.03 7.65
CA TYR A 548 -4.01 10.60 8.24
C TYR A 548 -4.18 11.98 8.87
N GLN A 549 -5.23 12.74 8.51
CA GLN A 549 -5.58 14.05 9.11
C GLN A 549 -4.37 14.97 9.35
N PRO A 550 -3.56 15.27 8.32
CA PRO A 550 -2.35 16.06 8.50
C PRO A 550 -2.66 17.47 8.98
N GLU A 551 -1.74 18.02 9.78
CA GLU A 551 -1.77 19.43 10.16
C GLU A 551 -1.65 20.33 8.91
N TYR A 552 -2.27 21.50 8.97
CA TYR A 552 -2.13 22.49 7.91
C TYR A 552 -0.70 23.06 7.88
N PRO A 553 -0.24 23.59 6.72
CA PRO A 553 1.05 24.27 6.66
C PRO A 553 1.09 25.48 7.60
N LEU A 554 1.97 25.44 8.62
CA LEU A 554 2.01 26.45 9.68
C LEU A 554 2.30 27.86 9.16
N SER A 555 3.13 27.97 8.12
CA SER A 555 3.43 29.26 7.51
C SER A 555 2.22 29.87 6.82
N TRP A 556 1.35 29.07 6.22
CA TRP A 556 0.12 29.55 5.58
C TRP A 556 -1.03 29.75 6.57
N ASP A 557 -1.15 28.92 7.61
CA ASP A 557 -2.22 29.04 8.61
C ASP A 557 -2.03 30.17 9.62
N ASN A 558 -0.84 30.26 10.22
CA ASN A 558 -0.50 31.33 11.17
C ASN A 558 -1.52 31.51 12.30
N ASP A 559 -1.86 30.42 12.98
CA ASP A 559 -2.85 30.36 14.05
C ASP A 559 -4.26 30.79 13.58
N GLY A 560 -4.68 30.29 12.41
CA GLY A 560 -5.97 30.61 11.78
C GLY A 560 -6.10 32.01 11.19
N LYS A 561 -5.03 32.82 11.21
CA LYS A 561 -5.03 34.17 10.64
C LYS A 561 -4.99 34.13 9.11
N GLY A 562 -4.33 33.14 8.53
CA GLY A 562 -4.27 32.90 7.10
C GLY A 562 -5.54 32.30 6.52
N GLY A 563 -5.55 32.09 5.21
CA GLY A 563 -6.64 31.45 4.50
C GLY A 563 -6.54 31.63 2.99
N PHE A 564 -7.66 31.41 2.34
CA PHE A 564 -7.80 31.43 0.91
C PHE A 564 -9.01 32.29 0.51
N LYS A 565 -8.91 33.00 -0.62
CA LYS A 565 -10.06 33.68 -1.23
C LYS A 565 -10.03 33.72 -2.75
N ILE A 566 -11.22 33.75 -3.33
CA ILE A 566 -11.47 34.03 -4.75
C ILE A 566 -12.06 35.43 -4.91
N GLU A 567 -11.49 36.20 -5.82
CA GLU A 567 -12.02 37.50 -6.26
C GLU A 567 -12.24 37.48 -7.78
N THR A 568 -13.50 37.42 -8.21
CA THR A 568 -13.85 37.45 -9.64
C THR A 568 -14.04 38.88 -10.13
N GLN A 569 -13.22 39.29 -11.10
CA GLN A 569 -13.27 40.60 -11.76
C GLN A 569 -13.82 40.49 -13.20
N THR A 570 -13.82 41.58 -13.96
CA THR A 570 -14.37 41.60 -15.33
C THR A 570 -13.56 40.72 -16.29
N SER A 571 -12.23 40.78 -16.22
CA SER A 571 -11.31 40.07 -17.13
C SER A 571 -10.56 38.89 -16.51
N GLN A 572 -10.54 38.79 -15.17
CA GLN A 572 -9.76 37.77 -14.45
C GLN A 572 -10.49 37.23 -13.22
N VAL A 573 -10.07 36.05 -12.78
CA VAL A 573 -10.37 35.47 -11.47
C VAL A 573 -9.06 35.43 -10.70
N LYS A 574 -9.01 36.05 -9.52
CA LYS A 574 -7.81 36.03 -8.69
C LYS A 574 -7.98 35.07 -7.53
N ALA A 575 -7.14 34.05 -7.47
CA ALA A 575 -6.98 33.20 -6.29
C ALA A 575 -5.89 33.78 -5.40
N ILE A 576 -6.18 33.94 -4.11
CA ILE A 576 -5.28 34.57 -3.13
C ILE A 576 -5.15 33.65 -1.92
N CYS A 577 -3.96 33.08 -1.74
CA CYS A 577 -3.56 32.40 -0.51
C CYS A 577 -2.85 33.43 0.37
N TYR A 578 -3.40 33.74 1.53
CA TYR A 578 -2.88 34.74 2.46
C TYR A 578 -2.57 34.11 3.80
N SER A 579 -1.66 34.70 4.55
CA SER A 579 -1.22 34.14 5.83
C SER A 579 -1.50 35.07 7.02
N GLY A 580 -1.90 36.31 6.75
CA GLY A 580 -2.31 37.26 7.78
C GLY A 580 -1.16 37.80 8.62
N LYS A 581 -1.53 38.56 9.67
CA LYS A 581 -0.57 39.34 10.47
C LYS A 581 0.35 38.46 11.30
N ARG A 582 1.65 38.76 11.33
CA ARG A 582 2.64 38.14 12.22
C ARG A 582 3.81 39.07 12.52
N THR A 583 4.63 38.69 13.48
CA THR A 583 5.94 39.31 13.72
C THR A 583 7.01 38.26 13.50
N ILE A 584 8.06 38.61 12.77
CA ILE A 584 9.27 37.80 12.63
C ILE A 584 10.38 38.56 13.37
N LYS A 585 11.01 37.93 14.36
CA LYS A 585 12.10 38.55 15.12
C LYS A 585 13.39 38.53 14.32
N LYS A 586 14.29 39.45 14.65
CA LYS A 586 15.64 39.45 14.06
C LYS A 586 16.29 38.06 14.19
N GLY A 587 16.70 37.49 13.06
CA GLY A 587 17.34 36.18 12.96
C GLY A 587 16.37 34.99 12.88
N GLU A 588 15.06 35.20 13.06
CA GLU A 588 14.07 34.16 12.80
C GLU A 588 13.81 34.02 11.30
N SER A 589 13.47 32.80 10.88
CA SER A 589 13.11 32.50 9.51
C SER A 589 11.79 31.75 9.40
N ILE A 590 11.14 31.85 8.23
CA ILE A 590 9.91 31.14 7.92
C ILE A 590 9.91 30.67 6.47
N ASP A 591 9.54 29.40 6.26
CA ASP A 591 9.44 28.78 4.95
C ASP A 591 8.00 28.83 4.42
N PHE A 592 7.82 29.38 3.22
CA PHE A 592 6.59 29.28 2.43
C PHE A 592 6.84 28.33 1.27
N GLU A 593 6.04 27.27 1.16
CA GLU A 593 6.18 26.24 0.13
C GLU A 593 4.86 26.03 -0.62
N TRP A 594 4.92 25.82 -1.93
CA TRP A 594 3.78 25.47 -2.76
C TRP A 594 4.18 24.79 -4.07
N ALA A 595 3.22 24.11 -4.69
CA ALA A 595 3.36 23.48 -6.00
C ALA A 595 2.26 23.92 -6.97
N PHE A 596 2.59 23.92 -8.26
CA PHE A 596 1.65 24.09 -9.36
C PHE A 596 1.69 22.89 -10.30
N LEU A 597 0.54 22.57 -10.90
CA LEU A 597 0.49 21.66 -12.04
C LEU A 597 -0.42 22.24 -13.12
N MET A 598 0.13 22.39 -14.32
CA MET A 598 -0.61 22.83 -15.51
C MET A 598 -1.46 21.69 -16.07
N THR A 599 -2.76 21.93 -16.30
CA THR A 599 -3.72 20.94 -16.80
C THR A 599 -4.37 21.41 -18.11
N PRO A 600 -4.76 20.50 -19.04
CA PRO A 600 -4.56 19.05 -19.03
C PRO A 600 -3.09 18.62 -19.00
N VAL A 601 -2.75 17.58 -18.23
CA VAL A 601 -1.36 17.10 -18.08
C VAL A 601 -0.87 16.36 -19.33
N LYS A 602 -1.79 15.84 -20.13
CA LYS A 602 -1.60 15.22 -21.44
C LYS A 602 -2.83 15.41 -22.32
N LYS A 603 -2.73 15.11 -23.62
CA LYS A 603 -3.90 15.10 -24.51
C LYS A 603 -4.79 13.92 -24.16
N ILE A 604 -6.10 14.14 -24.13
CA ILE A 604 -7.07 13.06 -23.89
C ILE A 604 -6.98 12.04 -25.03
N ASN A 605 -6.93 10.76 -24.66
CA ASN A 605 -7.19 9.66 -25.57
C ASN A 605 -8.67 9.25 -25.45
N TYR A 606 -9.52 9.79 -26.33
CA TYR A 606 -10.95 9.45 -26.31
C TYR A 606 -11.20 8.03 -26.83
N GLU A 607 -10.38 7.55 -27.76
CA GLU A 607 -10.55 6.23 -28.37
C GLU A 607 -10.46 5.13 -27.31
N SER A 608 -9.42 5.19 -26.44
CA SER A 608 -9.23 4.21 -25.36
C SER A 608 -10.44 4.11 -24.44
N GLN A 609 -11.13 5.22 -24.13
CA GLN A 609 -12.33 5.17 -23.29
C GLN A 609 -13.43 4.25 -23.84
N PHE A 610 -13.55 4.15 -25.16
CA PHE A 610 -14.61 3.39 -25.81
C PHE A 610 -14.21 1.95 -26.18
N VAL A 611 -12.91 1.69 -26.35
CA VAL A 611 -12.39 0.39 -26.81
C VAL A 611 -11.69 -0.43 -25.72
N ASP A 612 -11.13 0.21 -24.69
CA ASP A 612 -10.44 -0.46 -23.58
C ASP A 612 -11.47 -0.85 -22.52
N ARG A 613 -12.25 -1.89 -22.83
CA ARG A 613 -13.34 -2.39 -21.98
C ARG A 613 -12.79 -3.31 -20.89
N TYR A 614 -13.15 -3.00 -19.65
CA TYR A 614 -12.64 -3.68 -18.47
C TYR A 614 -13.57 -4.81 -18.02
N TYR A 615 -12.97 -5.96 -17.72
CA TYR A 615 -13.54 -7.02 -16.89
C TYR A 615 -12.98 -6.91 -15.46
N HIS A 616 -13.85 -6.77 -14.46
CA HIS A 616 -13.47 -6.61 -13.06
C HIS A 616 -14.46 -7.32 -12.15
N ASN A 617 -14.23 -8.61 -11.91
CA ASN A 617 -15.01 -9.45 -11.01
C ASN A 617 -14.09 -10.05 -9.94
N GLY A 618 -14.20 -9.56 -8.70
CA GLY A 618 -13.28 -9.94 -7.63
C GLY A 618 -13.32 -11.42 -7.25
N GLY A 619 -14.51 -12.04 -7.30
CA GLY A 619 -14.70 -13.44 -6.93
C GLY A 619 -14.54 -14.44 -8.08
N ALA A 620 -14.64 -13.98 -9.34
CA ALA A 620 -14.51 -14.82 -10.53
C ALA A 620 -13.75 -14.07 -11.64
N PRO A 621 -12.42 -13.99 -11.55
CA PRO A 621 -11.61 -13.15 -12.43
C PRO A 621 -11.51 -13.67 -13.88
N MET A 622 -11.87 -14.92 -14.16
CA MET A 622 -11.91 -15.49 -15.52
C MET A 622 -13.15 -14.99 -16.30
N PRO A 623 -13.00 -14.23 -17.39
CA PRO A 623 -14.12 -13.85 -18.24
C PRO A 623 -14.69 -15.03 -19.02
N THR A 624 -15.99 -14.99 -19.32
CA THR A 624 -16.66 -15.95 -20.19
C THR A 624 -16.49 -15.59 -21.66
N GLN A 625 -16.85 -16.50 -22.58
CA GLN A 625 -16.86 -16.20 -24.02
C GLN A 625 -17.79 -15.02 -24.35
N GLU A 626 -18.94 -14.90 -23.67
CA GLU A 626 -19.87 -13.77 -23.86
C GLU A 626 -19.23 -12.43 -23.49
N ASP A 627 -18.34 -12.41 -22.50
CA ASP A 627 -17.62 -11.21 -22.09
C ASP A 627 -16.60 -10.78 -23.17
N PHE A 628 -15.90 -11.73 -23.77
CA PHE A 628 -15.01 -11.48 -24.90
C PHE A 628 -15.78 -11.02 -26.15
N ASP A 629 -16.90 -11.65 -26.46
CA ASP A 629 -17.76 -11.27 -27.58
C ASP A 629 -18.36 -9.86 -27.40
N ALA A 630 -18.55 -9.42 -26.14
CA ALA A 630 -18.94 -8.06 -25.79
C ALA A 630 -17.80 -7.02 -25.88
N GLY A 631 -16.58 -7.47 -26.20
CA GLY A 631 -15.43 -6.62 -26.49
C GLY A 631 -14.54 -6.32 -25.29
N VAL A 632 -14.60 -7.08 -24.20
CA VAL A 632 -13.61 -7.01 -23.11
C VAL A 632 -12.19 -7.09 -23.69
N LYS A 633 -11.30 -6.24 -23.16
CA LYS A 633 -9.87 -6.16 -23.53
C LYS A 633 -8.91 -6.19 -22.35
N ILE A 634 -9.35 -5.74 -21.18
CA ILE A 634 -8.50 -5.57 -20.00
C ILE A 634 -9.15 -6.27 -18.81
N ILE A 635 -8.44 -7.17 -18.16
CA ILE A 635 -8.89 -7.87 -16.97
C ILE A 635 -8.19 -7.26 -15.74
N ASN A 636 -8.97 -6.88 -14.73
CA ASN A 636 -8.44 -6.54 -13.41
C ASN A 636 -8.61 -7.75 -12.48
N VAL A 637 -7.48 -8.32 -12.06
CA VAL A 637 -7.42 -9.37 -11.05
C VAL A 637 -7.34 -8.72 -9.67
N HIS A 638 -8.46 -8.71 -8.96
CA HIS A 638 -8.52 -8.26 -7.58
C HIS A 638 -7.75 -9.20 -6.65
N HIS A 639 -7.48 -8.82 -5.39
CA HIS A 639 -7.03 -9.79 -4.40
C HIS A 639 -8.19 -10.70 -3.94
N ALA A 640 -7.92 -11.69 -3.07
CA ALA A 640 -8.89 -12.63 -2.49
C ALA A 640 -9.46 -13.70 -3.44
N ASN A 641 -8.70 -14.10 -4.46
CA ASN A 641 -9.02 -15.24 -5.33
C ASN A 641 -7.80 -16.17 -5.51
N GLU A 642 -7.91 -17.20 -6.35
CA GLU A 642 -6.84 -18.18 -6.55
C GLU A 642 -5.58 -17.59 -7.21
N TYR A 643 -5.72 -16.60 -8.10
CA TYR A 643 -4.60 -16.02 -8.85
C TYR A 643 -3.90 -14.89 -8.09
N ASN A 644 -4.61 -14.16 -7.23
CA ASN A 644 -4.03 -13.14 -6.36
C ASN A 644 -4.64 -13.25 -4.95
N PRO A 645 -4.25 -14.27 -4.15
CA PRO A 645 -4.95 -14.59 -2.92
C PRO A 645 -4.71 -13.61 -1.77
N HIS A 646 -3.52 -13.01 -1.71
CA HIS A 646 -3.10 -12.21 -0.55
C HIS A 646 -3.00 -10.74 -0.90
N ILE A 647 -3.56 -9.89 -0.04
CA ILE A 647 -3.56 -8.45 -0.26
C ILE A 647 -2.12 -7.91 -0.25
N ASN A 648 -1.78 -7.11 -1.27
CA ASN A 648 -0.52 -6.37 -1.40
C ASN A 648 0.78 -7.19 -1.31
N TYR A 649 0.72 -8.49 -1.66
CA TYR A 649 1.92 -9.35 -1.77
C TYR A 649 1.70 -10.46 -2.82
N PRO A 650 1.86 -10.14 -4.11
CA PRO A 650 1.51 -11.04 -5.23
C PRO A 650 2.56 -12.14 -5.50
N PHE A 651 3.39 -12.49 -4.52
CA PHE A 651 4.54 -13.38 -4.72
C PHE A 651 4.36 -14.81 -4.22
N ILE A 652 3.15 -15.16 -3.74
CA ILE A 652 2.85 -16.50 -3.23
C ILE A 652 2.24 -17.39 -4.31
N ALA A 653 1.30 -16.86 -5.11
CA ALA A 653 0.58 -17.59 -6.16
C ALA A 653 1.08 -17.20 -7.57
N VAL A 654 2.40 -17.07 -7.71
CA VAL A 654 3.04 -16.58 -8.94
C VAL A 654 2.72 -17.48 -10.14
N ASP A 655 2.76 -18.80 -9.94
CA ASP A 655 2.55 -19.76 -11.02
C ASP A 655 1.10 -19.75 -11.51
N GLU A 656 0.14 -19.71 -10.59
CA GLU A 656 -1.29 -19.57 -10.92
C GLU A 656 -1.55 -18.25 -11.64
N MET A 657 -1.01 -17.14 -11.12
CA MET A 657 -1.14 -15.81 -11.73
C MET A 657 -0.57 -15.79 -13.15
N LYS A 658 0.65 -16.32 -13.34
CA LYS A 658 1.31 -16.38 -14.64
C LYS A 658 0.54 -17.25 -15.62
N GLY A 659 0.03 -18.40 -15.18
CA GLY A 659 -0.83 -19.27 -16.00
C GLY A 659 -2.06 -18.51 -16.51
N PHE A 660 -2.76 -17.82 -15.61
CA PHE A 660 -3.92 -16.99 -15.97
C PHE A 660 -3.56 -15.88 -16.97
N ILE A 661 -2.44 -15.20 -16.77
CA ILE A 661 -1.99 -14.11 -17.66
C ILE A 661 -1.66 -14.64 -19.05
N ASN A 662 -0.94 -15.75 -19.14
CA ASN A 662 -0.64 -16.40 -20.42
C ASN A 662 -1.93 -16.75 -21.18
N ASP A 663 -2.92 -17.34 -20.50
CA ASP A 663 -4.21 -17.68 -21.10
C ASP A 663 -4.98 -16.45 -21.62
N MET A 664 -4.84 -15.31 -20.93
CA MET A 664 -5.45 -14.04 -21.35
C MET A 664 -4.69 -13.41 -22.53
N HIS A 665 -3.37 -13.46 -22.51
CA HIS A 665 -2.52 -12.96 -23.59
C HIS A 665 -2.70 -13.74 -24.89
N GLU A 666 -2.87 -15.06 -24.82
CA GLU A 666 -3.22 -15.89 -26.00
C GLU A 666 -4.52 -15.45 -26.67
N LYS A 667 -5.43 -14.84 -25.89
CA LYS A 667 -6.70 -14.25 -26.37
C LYS A 667 -6.58 -12.76 -26.74
N GLY A 668 -5.36 -12.21 -26.77
CA GLY A 668 -5.09 -10.80 -27.08
C GLY A 668 -5.54 -9.82 -26.00
N GLN A 669 -5.73 -10.28 -24.77
CA GLN A 669 -6.21 -9.48 -23.64
C GLN A 669 -5.03 -8.97 -22.81
N LYS A 670 -5.25 -7.90 -22.06
CA LYS A 670 -4.30 -7.40 -21.05
C LYS A 670 -4.78 -7.77 -19.64
N VAL A 671 -3.86 -7.99 -18.72
CA VAL A 671 -4.16 -8.31 -17.32
C VAL A 671 -3.44 -7.36 -16.38
N LYS A 672 -4.19 -6.79 -15.44
CA LYS A 672 -3.66 -5.93 -14.37
C LYS A 672 -4.03 -6.53 -13.02
N ILE A 673 -3.23 -6.24 -12.01
CA ILE A 673 -3.46 -6.77 -10.66
C ILE A 673 -3.72 -5.66 -9.64
N TYR A 674 -4.52 -6.00 -8.63
CA TYR A 674 -4.60 -5.24 -7.39
C TYR A 674 -3.27 -5.41 -6.63
N ASN A 675 -2.54 -4.32 -6.45
CA ASN A 675 -1.34 -4.28 -5.62
C ASN A 675 -1.08 -2.84 -5.17
N THR A 676 -1.04 -2.62 -3.86
CA THR A 676 -0.73 -1.33 -3.22
C THR A 676 0.23 -1.54 -2.05
N VAL A 677 0.45 -0.53 -1.19
CA VAL A 677 1.40 -0.62 -0.05
C VAL A 677 0.81 -0.19 1.29
N ARG A 678 -0.50 0.03 1.38
CA ARG A 678 -1.14 0.52 2.62
C ARG A 678 -1.19 -0.54 3.72
N GLU A 679 -1.41 -1.78 3.31
CA GLU A 679 -1.58 -2.95 4.17
C GLU A 679 -0.66 -4.06 3.69
N LEU A 680 -0.25 -4.96 4.58
CA LEU A 680 0.63 -6.07 4.25
C LEU A 680 0.13 -7.37 4.87
N THR A 681 -0.03 -8.40 4.04
CA THR A 681 -0.49 -9.74 4.45
C THR A 681 0.47 -10.42 5.44
N ASN A 682 -0.09 -11.25 6.34
CA ASN A 682 0.66 -12.19 7.17
C ASN A 682 1.41 -13.27 6.38
N TYR A 683 1.13 -13.42 5.08
CA TYR A 683 1.84 -14.33 4.17
C TYR A 683 3.15 -13.74 3.61
N THR A 684 3.50 -12.51 3.96
CA THR A 684 4.75 -11.88 3.50
C THR A 684 5.94 -12.71 3.99
N THR A 685 6.74 -13.24 3.06
CA THR A 685 7.83 -14.15 3.41
C THR A 685 8.86 -13.45 4.30
N GLU A 686 9.14 -12.18 4.04
CA GLU A 686 10.10 -11.36 4.76
C GLU A 686 9.56 -10.76 6.07
N ILE A 687 8.34 -11.09 6.52
CA ILE A 687 7.67 -10.38 7.64
C ILE A 687 8.54 -10.27 8.90
N TRP A 688 9.33 -11.29 9.22
CA TRP A 688 10.23 -11.30 10.38
C TRP A 688 11.44 -10.37 10.21
N ALA A 689 11.96 -10.26 8.98
CA ALA A 689 12.99 -9.27 8.66
C ALA A 689 12.43 -7.86 8.77
N LEU A 690 11.23 -7.61 8.24
CA LEU A 690 10.57 -6.30 8.34
C LEU A 690 10.29 -5.93 9.79
N ARG A 691 9.81 -6.88 10.61
CA ARG A 691 9.59 -6.68 12.04
C ARG A 691 10.88 -6.34 12.80
N SER A 692 12.01 -6.91 12.40
CA SER A 692 13.31 -6.61 13.01
C SER A 692 13.81 -5.18 12.75
N LEU A 693 13.23 -4.46 11.79
CA LEU A 693 13.55 -3.05 11.51
C LEU A 693 12.79 -2.07 12.42
N GLY A 694 12.09 -2.57 13.43
CA GLY A 694 11.20 -1.80 14.29
C GLY A 694 10.00 -1.29 13.50
N HIS A 695 9.64 -0.02 13.70
CA HIS A 695 8.50 0.60 13.03
C HIS A 695 8.86 1.35 11.74
N GLU A 696 9.99 1.01 11.11
CA GLU A 696 10.36 1.59 9.82
C GLU A 696 9.36 1.23 8.73
N ILE A 697 8.84 0.00 8.73
CA ILE A 697 8.00 -0.52 7.65
C ILE A 697 6.62 -0.91 8.20
N LEU A 698 6.57 -1.69 9.28
CA LEU A 698 5.32 -2.10 9.90
C LEU A 698 4.90 -1.04 10.94
N GLY A 699 3.65 -0.56 10.85
CA GLY A 699 3.14 0.44 11.79
C GLY A 699 2.96 -0.15 13.20
N ASP A 700 3.32 0.62 14.23
CA ASP A 700 3.09 0.24 15.64
C ASP A 700 1.59 0.09 15.96
N GLY A 701 1.24 -0.67 16.99
CA GLY A 701 -0.12 -0.79 17.49
C GLY A 701 -0.31 -1.80 18.61
N LYS A 702 -1.51 -1.79 19.21
CA LYS A 702 -1.87 -2.65 20.36
C LYS A 702 -1.95 -4.15 20.07
N GLY A 703 -1.78 -4.57 18.81
CA GLY A 703 -2.03 -5.94 18.36
C GLY A 703 -3.53 -6.30 18.31
N GLY A 704 -3.84 -7.59 18.09
CA GLY A 704 -5.21 -8.11 18.02
C GLY A 704 -5.50 -8.85 16.72
N GLY A 705 -6.68 -8.64 16.12
CA GLY A 705 -7.00 -9.22 14.80
C GLY A 705 -7.14 -10.75 14.80
N TYR A 706 -6.89 -11.39 13.66
CA TYR A 706 -6.99 -12.84 13.49
C TYR A 706 -6.01 -13.61 14.41
N PRO A 707 -6.35 -14.80 14.95
CA PRO A 707 -5.53 -15.56 15.89
C PRO A 707 -4.05 -15.72 15.53
N TRP A 708 -3.73 -15.97 14.25
CA TRP A 708 -2.34 -16.10 13.79
C TRP A 708 -1.50 -14.86 14.19
N LEU A 709 -2.04 -13.65 14.02
CA LEU A 709 -1.33 -12.42 14.41
C LEU A 709 -1.10 -12.35 15.93
N ARG A 710 -2.02 -12.86 16.74
CA ARG A 710 -1.92 -12.88 18.22
C ARG A 710 -0.97 -13.97 18.73
N GLU A 711 -0.78 -15.01 17.94
CA GLU A 711 0.07 -16.16 18.25
C GLU A 711 1.52 -15.91 17.87
N HIS A 712 1.74 -15.28 16.71
CA HIS A 712 3.08 -15.10 16.12
C HIS A 712 3.62 -13.67 16.32
N LEU A 713 2.80 -12.65 16.06
CA LEU A 713 3.23 -11.27 16.25
C LEU A 713 3.05 -10.81 17.70
N ILE A 714 2.00 -11.25 18.40
CA ILE A 714 1.66 -10.84 19.78
C ILE A 714 1.28 -9.35 19.88
N ASP A 715 2.21 -8.43 19.65
CA ASP A 715 2.09 -6.98 19.79
C ASP A 715 2.90 -6.19 18.74
N GLY A 716 2.83 -4.86 18.81
CA GLY A 716 3.61 -3.95 17.95
C GLY A 716 3.08 -3.85 16.51
N TYR A 717 1.77 -4.01 16.32
CA TYR A 717 1.10 -3.91 15.02
C TYR A 717 -0.36 -3.46 15.12
N HIS A 718 -0.90 -2.97 13.99
CA HIS A 718 -2.34 -2.72 13.80
C HIS A 718 -2.94 -3.66 12.76
N PRO A 719 -3.96 -4.48 13.11
CA PRO A 719 -4.65 -5.34 12.14
C PRO A 719 -5.52 -4.52 11.18
N GLN A 720 -5.62 -4.97 9.93
CA GLN A 720 -6.42 -4.35 8.87
C GLN A 720 -7.33 -5.39 8.19
N TRP A 721 -7.26 -5.50 6.86
CA TRP A 721 -8.08 -6.38 6.06
C TRP A 721 -7.93 -7.85 6.46
N TYR A 722 -9.06 -8.53 6.55
CA TYR A 722 -9.22 -9.96 6.80
C TYR A 722 -9.99 -10.60 5.64
N GLN A 723 -9.45 -11.69 5.10
CA GLN A 723 -10.12 -12.53 4.11
C GLN A 723 -10.12 -13.98 4.59
N TYR A 724 -11.32 -14.53 4.74
CA TYR A 724 -11.50 -15.95 5.03
C TYR A 724 -11.24 -16.81 3.78
N PHE A 725 -10.58 -17.95 4.00
CA PHE A 725 -10.47 -19.02 3.02
C PHE A 725 -10.84 -20.35 3.68
N PRO A 726 -11.80 -21.11 3.14
CA PRO A 726 -12.21 -22.39 3.75
C PRO A 726 -11.09 -23.44 3.77
N GLU A 727 -10.25 -23.45 2.74
CA GLU A 727 -9.28 -24.53 2.50
C GLU A 727 -7.85 -24.19 2.94
N LYS A 728 -7.57 -22.93 3.31
CA LYS A 728 -6.24 -22.43 3.72
C LYS A 728 -6.34 -21.47 4.91
N SER A 729 -5.23 -21.11 5.55
CA SER A 729 -5.26 -20.12 6.63
C SER A 729 -5.71 -18.76 6.08
N ALA A 730 -6.43 -17.99 6.89
CA ALA A 730 -6.94 -16.68 6.47
C ALA A 730 -5.81 -15.70 6.13
N ASP A 731 -6.04 -14.84 5.15
CA ASP A 731 -5.20 -13.65 4.93
C ASP A 731 -5.62 -12.58 5.94
N ALA A 732 -4.67 -12.19 6.79
CA ALA A 732 -4.86 -11.24 7.87
C ALA A 732 -3.75 -10.20 7.80
N SER A 733 -4.06 -9.05 7.21
CA SER A 733 -3.10 -8.00 6.96
C SER A 733 -2.90 -7.07 8.16
N ILE A 734 -1.76 -6.37 8.14
CA ILE A 734 -1.38 -5.34 9.11
C ILE A 734 -1.06 -4.02 8.40
N VAL A 735 -1.15 -2.91 9.12
CA VAL A 735 -0.81 -1.57 8.62
C VAL A 735 0.69 -1.43 8.35
N ASN A 736 1.05 -0.88 7.19
CA ASN A 736 2.39 -0.32 6.99
C ASN A 736 2.49 1.08 7.60
N THR A 737 3.69 1.49 8.02
CA THR A 737 3.93 2.82 8.59
C THR A 737 3.40 3.92 7.65
N PRO A 738 2.83 5.02 8.18
CA PRO A 738 2.40 6.14 7.35
C PRO A 738 3.57 7.01 6.83
N SER A 739 4.81 6.75 7.27
CA SER A 739 5.99 7.51 6.85
C SER A 739 6.66 6.94 5.59
N ASP A 740 7.47 7.76 4.91
CA ASP A 740 8.38 7.28 3.87
C ASP A 740 9.28 6.16 4.42
N SER A 741 9.24 5.00 3.78
CA SER A 741 10.03 3.84 4.19
C SER A 741 10.62 3.12 3.00
N ARG A 742 11.72 2.40 3.23
CA ARG A 742 12.40 1.62 2.20
C ARG A 742 11.53 0.48 1.64
N TRP A 743 10.33 0.25 2.16
CA TRP A 743 9.32 -0.61 1.55
C TRP A 743 8.91 -0.12 0.15
N TYR A 744 8.98 1.18 -0.13
CA TYR A 744 8.75 1.69 -1.48
C TYR A 744 9.82 1.21 -2.46
N ASN A 745 11.07 1.01 -2.03
CA ASN A 745 12.12 0.42 -2.86
C ASN A 745 11.77 -1.04 -3.20
N TYR A 746 11.34 -1.81 -2.19
CA TYR A 746 10.89 -3.20 -2.35
C TYR A 746 9.72 -3.27 -3.33
N TYR A 747 8.72 -2.40 -3.16
CA TYR A 747 7.55 -2.35 -4.02
C TYR A 747 7.92 -2.10 -5.48
N ILE A 748 8.77 -1.11 -5.76
CA ILE A 748 9.19 -0.77 -7.13
C ILE A 748 9.95 -1.92 -7.82
N GLU A 749 10.90 -2.56 -7.13
CA GLU A 749 11.59 -3.75 -7.65
C GLU A 749 10.62 -4.91 -7.85
N GLY A 750 9.72 -5.11 -6.90
CA GLY A 750 8.66 -6.11 -6.99
C GLY A 750 7.79 -5.94 -8.23
N LEU A 751 7.42 -4.69 -8.57
CA LEU A 751 6.70 -4.38 -9.80
C LEU A 751 7.51 -4.71 -11.06
N ALA A 752 8.80 -4.34 -11.09
CA ALA A 752 9.67 -4.68 -12.21
C ALA A 752 9.78 -6.20 -12.39
N TRP A 753 9.94 -6.93 -11.28
CA TRP A 753 10.03 -8.38 -11.27
C TRP A 753 8.71 -9.03 -11.76
N LEU A 754 7.55 -8.53 -11.35
CA LEU A 754 6.26 -9.04 -11.81
C LEU A 754 6.06 -8.81 -13.30
N VAL A 755 6.40 -7.62 -13.82
CA VAL A 755 6.32 -7.37 -15.27
C VAL A 755 7.27 -8.31 -16.02
N ARG A 756 8.51 -8.46 -15.56
CA ARG A 756 9.51 -9.26 -16.27
C ARG A 756 9.24 -10.76 -16.23
N ASN A 757 8.74 -11.28 -15.12
CA ASN A 757 8.67 -12.73 -14.88
C ASN A 757 7.25 -13.31 -14.92
N VAL A 758 6.24 -12.48 -14.65
CA VAL A 758 4.81 -12.86 -14.61
C VAL A 758 4.03 -12.22 -15.77
N ASP A 759 4.60 -11.21 -16.42
CA ASP A 759 4.07 -10.54 -17.62
C ASP A 759 2.78 -9.74 -17.42
N ILE A 760 2.55 -9.22 -16.20
CA ILE A 760 1.44 -8.30 -15.94
C ILE A 760 1.49 -7.07 -16.88
N ASP A 761 0.34 -6.54 -17.26
CA ASP A 761 0.17 -5.35 -18.10
C ASP A 761 -0.08 -4.07 -17.29
N GLY A 762 0.20 -4.10 -15.99
CA GLY A 762 0.11 -2.94 -15.11
C GLY A 762 -0.76 -3.19 -13.88
N LEU A 763 -1.26 -2.10 -13.30
CA LEU A 763 -1.85 -2.10 -11.96
C LEU A 763 -3.23 -1.46 -11.91
N TYR A 764 -3.97 -1.95 -10.94
CA TYR A 764 -5.12 -1.30 -10.36
C TYR A 764 -4.72 -0.79 -8.97
N LEU A 765 -4.65 0.53 -8.80
CA LEU A 765 -4.32 1.18 -7.52
C LEU A 765 -5.60 1.57 -6.80
N ASP A 766 -5.70 1.18 -5.54
CA ASP A 766 -6.86 1.41 -4.68
C ASP A 766 -6.44 2.21 -3.46
N ASP A 767 -6.70 3.52 -3.48
CA ASP A 767 -6.38 4.47 -2.40
C ASP A 767 -4.97 4.25 -1.77
N VAL A 768 -3.98 5.00 -2.25
CA VAL A 768 -2.56 4.77 -1.94
C VAL A 768 -2.00 5.79 -0.95
N SER A 769 -0.93 5.44 -0.23
CA SER A 769 -0.36 6.25 0.87
C SER A 769 0.96 6.97 0.56
N TYR A 770 1.55 6.74 -0.62
CA TYR A 770 2.78 7.42 -1.04
C TYR A 770 2.48 8.77 -1.71
N ASP A 771 3.46 9.42 -2.34
CA ASP A 771 3.29 10.69 -3.05
C ASP A 771 3.63 10.58 -4.55
N ARG A 772 3.60 11.71 -5.27
CA ARG A 772 3.92 11.74 -6.71
C ARG A 772 5.29 11.17 -7.06
N ARG A 773 6.29 11.24 -6.15
CA ARG A 773 7.66 10.75 -6.44
C ARG A 773 7.63 9.25 -6.65
N ILE A 774 6.87 8.53 -5.83
CA ILE A 774 6.74 7.07 -5.95
C ILE A 774 5.94 6.68 -7.19
N VAL A 775 4.83 7.36 -7.50
CA VAL A 775 4.05 7.07 -8.73
C VAL A 775 4.86 7.38 -10.00
N LYS A 776 5.63 8.47 -10.01
CA LYS A 776 6.56 8.80 -11.10
C LYS A 776 7.57 7.67 -11.31
N ARG A 777 8.15 7.18 -10.20
CA ARG A 777 9.10 6.07 -10.20
C ARG A 777 8.46 4.77 -10.71
N MET A 778 7.23 4.45 -10.27
CA MET A 778 6.46 3.31 -10.79
C MET A 778 6.30 3.41 -12.31
N ARG A 779 5.84 4.56 -12.82
CA ARG A 779 5.62 4.77 -14.26
C ARG A 779 6.91 4.57 -15.07
N LYS A 780 8.02 5.15 -14.61
CA LYS A 780 9.34 4.98 -15.25
C LYS A 780 9.74 3.51 -15.32
N VAL A 781 9.58 2.77 -14.22
CA VAL A 781 9.97 1.36 -14.15
C VAL A 781 9.07 0.51 -15.05
N LEU A 782 7.75 0.69 -14.98
CA LEU A 782 6.81 -0.04 -15.83
C LEU A 782 7.08 0.22 -17.33
N ASP A 783 7.35 1.47 -17.72
CA ASP A 783 7.66 1.81 -19.12
C ASP A 783 8.97 1.19 -19.60
N ARG A 784 9.98 1.08 -18.73
CA ARG A 784 11.27 0.47 -19.06
C ARG A 784 11.18 -1.04 -19.21
N GLU A 785 10.41 -1.70 -18.35
CA GLU A 785 10.23 -3.16 -18.40
C GLU A 785 9.27 -3.58 -19.51
N LYS A 786 8.12 -2.90 -19.65
CA LYS A 786 7.10 -3.22 -20.65
C LYS A 786 6.32 -1.96 -21.05
N PRO A 787 6.68 -1.30 -22.16
CA PRO A 787 5.94 -0.17 -22.70
C PRO A 787 4.46 -0.52 -22.90
N GLY A 788 3.57 0.40 -22.53
CA GLY A 788 2.12 0.20 -22.63
C GLY A 788 1.48 -0.52 -21.44
N CYS A 789 2.23 -0.70 -20.33
CA CYS A 789 1.67 -0.99 -19.02
C CYS A 789 0.67 0.11 -18.59
N ILE A 790 -0.43 -0.29 -17.96
CA ILE A 790 -1.57 0.56 -17.64
C ILE A 790 -1.65 0.79 -16.12
N LEU A 791 -1.74 2.05 -15.69
CA LEU A 791 -1.97 2.43 -14.30
C LEU A 791 -3.34 3.08 -14.14
N ASP A 792 -4.23 2.44 -13.40
CA ASP A 792 -5.49 3.06 -12.99
C ASP A 792 -5.45 3.46 -11.53
N LEU A 793 -6.18 4.52 -11.20
CA LEU A 793 -6.41 4.91 -9.81
C LEU A 793 -7.89 4.88 -9.46
N HIS A 794 -8.19 4.13 -8.41
CA HIS A 794 -9.46 4.12 -7.70
C HIS A 794 -9.37 4.93 -6.41
N SER A 795 -10.50 5.51 -6.01
CA SER A 795 -10.61 6.18 -4.72
C SER A 795 -12.04 6.18 -4.18
N ASN A 796 -12.13 6.14 -2.86
CA ASN A 796 -13.32 6.21 -2.05
C ASN A 796 -13.40 7.54 -1.29
N THR A 797 -14.55 8.22 -1.35
CA THR A 797 -14.74 9.50 -0.63
C THR A 797 -14.79 9.34 0.90
N GLY A 798 -14.90 8.11 1.39
CA GLY A 798 -14.69 7.74 2.79
C GLY A 798 -13.24 7.96 3.26
N PHE A 799 -12.25 7.69 2.40
CA PHE A 799 -10.82 7.88 2.72
C PHE A 799 -10.29 9.24 2.22
N SER A 800 -10.75 9.67 1.05
CA SER A 800 -10.20 10.82 0.30
C SER A 800 -11.27 11.90 0.08
N LYS A 801 -11.14 13.06 0.75
CA LYS A 801 -12.06 14.19 0.57
C LYS A 801 -11.72 14.98 -0.70
N GLY A 802 -12.50 14.78 -1.76
CA GLY A 802 -12.26 15.42 -3.05
C GLY A 802 -11.07 14.80 -3.77
N PRO A 803 -11.11 13.49 -4.08
CA PRO A 803 -9.95 12.73 -4.55
C PRO A 803 -9.36 13.29 -5.83
N ALA A 804 -10.16 13.88 -6.72
CA ALA A 804 -9.64 14.53 -7.91
C ALA A 804 -8.64 15.65 -7.59
N THR A 805 -8.92 16.47 -6.57
CA THR A 805 -7.99 17.52 -6.13
C THR A 805 -6.75 16.94 -5.45
N GLN A 806 -6.93 15.92 -4.61
CA GLN A 806 -5.85 15.33 -3.82
C GLN A 806 -4.86 14.55 -4.68
N TYR A 807 -5.34 13.80 -5.67
CA TYR A 807 -4.51 12.98 -6.54
C TYR A 807 -4.10 13.69 -7.83
N THR A 808 -4.37 15.00 -7.98
CA THR A 808 -4.07 15.72 -9.24
C THR A 808 -2.59 15.59 -9.64
N GLU A 809 -1.66 15.60 -8.69
CA GLU A 809 -0.23 15.42 -8.96
C GLU A 809 0.17 14.04 -9.49
N TYR A 810 -0.73 13.04 -9.45
CA TYR A 810 -0.49 11.70 -9.99
C TYR A 810 -0.94 11.56 -11.43
N PHE A 811 -1.88 12.41 -11.87
CA PHE A 811 -2.51 12.33 -13.18
C PHE A 811 -1.54 12.29 -14.37
N PRO A 812 -0.34 12.90 -14.32
CA PRO A 812 0.66 12.72 -15.36
C PRO A 812 0.97 11.25 -15.68
N TYR A 813 0.95 10.40 -14.64
CA TYR A 813 1.45 9.04 -14.69
C TYR A 813 0.37 7.96 -14.77
N LEU A 814 -0.91 8.34 -14.68
CA LEU A 814 -2.05 7.42 -14.73
C LEU A 814 -2.66 7.36 -16.13
N ASP A 815 -3.22 6.21 -16.50
CA ASP A 815 -3.91 6.02 -17.79
C ASP A 815 -5.42 6.24 -17.66
N LYS A 816 -6.00 5.89 -16.51
CA LYS A 816 -7.45 5.98 -16.30
C LYS A 816 -7.85 6.20 -14.84
N LEU A 817 -8.97 6.89 -14.64
CA LEU A 817 -9.56 7.10 -13.31
C LEU A 817 -10.76 6.17 -13.07
N TRP A 818 -10.94 5.73 -11.84
CA TRP A 818 -12.15 5.04 -11.39
C TRP A 818 -12.62 5.62 -10.05
N PHE A 819 -12.85 6.92 -10.01
CA PHE A 819 -13.36 7.59 -8.82
C PHE A 819 -14.86 7.36 -8.71
N GLY A 820 -15.27 6.65 -7.67
CA GLY A 820 -16.68 6.29 -7.62
C GLY A 820 -17.18 5.64 -6.36
N GLU A 821 -16.34 5.12 -5.46
CA GLU A 821 -16.86 4.57 -4.22
C GLU A 821 -17.34 5.69 -3.30
N SER A 822 -18.58 5.53 -2.80
CA SER A 822 -19.29 6.54 -2.00
C SER A 822 -19.59 7.86 -2.74
N PHE A 823 -19.53 7.90 -4.08
CA PHE A 823 -19.99 9.05 -4.87
C PHE A 823 -21.51 9.03 -5.07
N HIS A 824 -22.16 10.16 -4.79
CA HIS A 824 -23.61 10.33 -4.98
C HIS A 824 -23.93 10.99 -6.32
N TYR A 825 -23.72 10.24 -7.40
CA TYR A 825 -23.88 10.66 -8.80
C TYR A 825 -25.17 11.46 -9.10
N ASP A 826 -26.32 11.03 -8.54
CA ASP A 826 -27.60 11.71 -8.76
C ASP A 826 -27.71 13.08 -8.07
N GLN A 827 -26.91 13.33 -7.04
CA GLN A 827 -26.91 14.59 -6.28
C GLN A 827 -25.90 15.60 -6.85
N MET A 828 -24.96 15.13 -7.67
CA MET A 828 -23.87 15.95 -8.20
C MET A 828 -24.36 16.84 -9.37
N PRO A 829 -24.05 18.15 -9.36
CA PRO A 829 -24.32 19.01 -10.50
C PRO A 829 -23.36 18.71 -11.68
N PRO A 830 -23.67 19.16 -12.92
CA PRO A 830 -22.87 18.84 -14.10
C PRO A 830 -21.39 19.25 -13.99
N GLU A 831 -21.11 20.38 -13.36
CA GLU A 831 -19.75 20.84 -13.10
C GLU A 831 -18.98 19.91 -12.14
N ASN A 832 -19.64 19.32 -11.13
CA ASN A 832 -19.00 18.39 -10.21
C ASN A 832 -18.61 17.09 -10.93
N TRP A 833 -19.49 16.57 -11.78
CA TRP A 833 -19.16 15.43 -12.65
C TRP A 833 -17.94 15.70 -13.53
N LEU A 834 -17.88 16.90 -14.13
CA LEU A 834 -16.80 17.28 -15.03
C LEU A 834 -15.45 17.29 -14.31
N VAL A 835 -15.36 17.95 -13.15
CA VAL A 835 -14.06 18.20 -12.52
C VAL A 835 -13.65 17.15 -11.49
N GLU A 836 -14.60 16.43 -10.87
CA GLU A 836 -14.26 15.45 -9.83
C GLU A 836 -14.23 14.01 -10.30
N VAL A 837 -14.86 13.67 -11.43
CA VAL A 837 -15.03 12.26 -11.84
C VAL A 837 -14.60 11.99 -13.28
N SER A 838 -14.90 12.90 -14.21
CA SER A 838 -14.70 12.60 -15.64
C SER A 838 -13.25 12.46 -16.08
N GLY A 839 -12.30 13.10 -15.39
CA GLY A 839 -10.90 13.20 -15.79
C GLY A 839 -10.62 14.18 -16.95
N ILE A 840 -11.66 14.65 -17.65
CA ILE A 840 -11.55 15.43 -18.90
C ILE A 840 -10.70 16.71 -18.72
N PRO A 841 -10.89 17.55 -17.69
CA PRO A 841 -10.07 18.75 -17.52
C PRO A 841 -8.58 18.48 -17.31
N PHE A 842 -8.23 17.23 -16.99
CA PHE A 842 -6.86 16.82 -16.68
C PHE A 842 -6.19 16.07 -17.82
N GLY A 843 -6.91 15.74 -18.90
CA GLY A 843 -6.32 14.93 -19.97
C GLY A 843 -6.55 13.44 -19.82
N LEU A 844 -7.49 13.03 -18.96
CA LEU A 844 -7.83 11.66 -18.63
C LEU A 844 -9.31 11.38 -18.92
N MET A 845 -9.69 10.11 -18.81
CA MET A 845 -11.08 9.65 -18.79
C MET A 845 -11.34 8.84 -17.53
N GLY A 846 -12.60 8.77 -17.11
CA GLY A 846 -13.03 8.07 -15.90
C GLY A 846 -14.12 7.04 -16.14
N ASP A 847 -14.23 6.07 -15.23
CA ASP A 847 -15.38 5.15 -15.13
C ASP A 847 -16.17 5.41 -13.83
N MET A 848 -17.41 4.91 -13.75
CA MET A 848 -18.27 4.99 -12.56
C MET A 848 -18.24 3.70 -11.71
N LEU A 849 -18.56 3.81 -10.41
CA LEU A 849 -18.68 2.66 -9.50
C LEU A 849 -19.99 2.64 -8.71
N HIS A 850 -20.11 3.46 -7.66
CA HIS A 850 -21.08 3.25 -6.57
C HIS A 850 -22.53 3.13 -7.09
N ARG A 851 -23.22 2.07 -6.64
CA ARG A 851 -24.59 1.70 -7.03
C ARG A 851 -24.82 1.55 -8.55
N GLY A 852 -23.77 1.25 -9.31
CA GLY A 852 -23.84 1.17 -10.77
C GLY A 852 -23.83 2.52 -11.49
N GLY A 853 -23.50 3.60 -10.77
CA GLY A 853 -23.43 4.94 -11.34
C GLY A 853 -24.79 5.50 -11.80
N ASN A 854 -24.75 6.56 -12.61
CA ASN A 854 -25.90 7.00 -13.39
C ASN A 854 -25.57 6.87 -14.87
N ARG A 855 -26.10 5.83 -15.51
CA ARG A 855 -25.84 5.51 -16.92
C ARG A 855 -26.21 6.63 -17.89
N TRP A 856 -27.29 7.37 -17.62
CA TRP A 856 -27.75 8.45 -18.51
C TRP A 856 -26.85 9.68 -18.40
N LEU A 857 -26.54 10.11 -17.17
CA LEU A 857 -25.68 11.27 -16.92
C LEU A 857 -24.23 10.97 -17.28
N GLY A 858 -23.73 9.76 -17.00
CA GLY A 858 -22.39 9.31 -17.38
C GLY A 858 -22.14 9.36 -18.89
N MET A 859 -23.17 9.09 -19.71
CA MET A 859 -23.07 9.18 -21.17
C MET A 859 -22.80 10.61 -21.68
N LEU A 860 -23.10 11.66 -20.90
CA LEU A 860 -22.70 13.02 -21.25
C LEU A 860 -21.17 13.24 -21.20
N TYR A 861 -20.45 12.38 -20.48
CA TYR A 861 -19.00 12.43 -20.27
C TYR A 861 -18.28 11.24 -20.92
N GLY A 862 -18.97 10.38 -21.67
CA GLY A 862 -18.40 9.19 -22.31
C GLY A 862 -18.09 8.06 -21.31
N MET A 863 -18.76 8.06 -20.15
CA MET A 863 -18.44 7.17 -19.04
C MET A 863 -19.46 6.04 -18.90
N THR A 864 -18.96 4.84 -18.59
CA THR A 864 -19.76 3.70 -18.12
C THR A 864 -19.21 3.17 -16.79
N VAL A 865 -19.85 2.13 -16.26
CA VAL A 865 -19.29 1.29 -15.19
C VAL A 865 -18.34 0.23 -15.76
N ARG A 866 -17.56 -0.42 -14.90
CA ARG A 866 -16.78 -1.62 -15.26
C ARG A 866 -17.64 -2.89 -15.16
N HIS A 867 -17.48 -3.79 -16.12
CA HIS A 867 -18.22 -5.05 -16.22
C HIS A 867 -17.44 -6.17 -15.53
N PRO A 868 -18.05 -7.19 -14.92
CA PRO A 868 -19.16 -7.06 -14.00
C PRO A 868 -18.65 -6.76 -12.59
N TRP A 869 -18.83 -5.54 -12.11
CA TRP A 869 -18.64 -5.22 -10.69
C TRP A 869 -19.97 -5.32 -9.93
N VAL A 870 -19.93 -5.67 -8.63
CA VAL A 870 -21.11 -5.64 -7.76
C VAL A 870 -20.90 -4.65 -6.63
N THR A 871 -21.83 -3.72 -6.47
CA THR A 871 -21.80 -2.71 -5.40
C THR A 871 -23.21 -2.42 -4.93
N ASP A 872 -23.42 -2.37 -3.61
CA ASP A 872 -24.74 -2.13 -2.99
C ASP A 872 -25.87 -3.04 -3.55
N GLY A 873 -25.55 -4.29 -3.88
CA GLY A 873 -26.49 -5.26 -4.46
C GLY A 873 -26.83 -5.03 -5.94
N VAL A 874 -26.16 -4.10 -6.61
CA VAL A 874 -26.33 -3.80 -8.03
C VAL A 874 -25.20 -4.45 -8.85
N LEU A 875 -25.58 -5.26 -9.83
CA LEU A 875 -24.66 -5.79 -10.84
C LEU A 875 -24.46 -4.74 -11.96
N CYS A 876 -23.22 -4.29 -12.13
CA CYS A 876 -22.82 -3.35 -13.15
C CYS A 876 -22.72 -4.05 -14.52
N ASP A 877 -23.63 -3.72 -15.46
CA ASP A 877 -23.60 -4.23 -16.83
C ASP A 877 -23.66 -3.07 -17.86
N PRO A 878 -22.53 -2.66 -18.45
CA PRO A 878 -22.45 -1.61 -19.46
C PRO A 878 -22.65 -2.11 -20.89
N ARG A 879 -22.72 -3.43 -21.13
CA ARG A 879 -22.72 -4.04 -22.47
C ARG A 879 -23.84 -3.52 -23.39
N PRO A 880 -25.08 -3.24 -22.92
CA PRO A 880 -26.10 -2.63 -23.76
C PRO A 880 -25.72 -1.26 -24.33
N ILE A 881 -24.93 -0.46 -23.59
CA ILE A 881 -24.43 0.84 -24.05
C ILE A 881 -23.27 0.64 -25.02
N TRP A 882 -22.35 -0.29 -24.72
CA TRP A 882 -21.25 -0.66 -25.61
C TRP A 882 -21.74 -1.10 -27.00
N LYS A 883 -22.87 -1.82 -27.06
CA LYS A 883 -23.48 -2.16 -28.35
C LYS A 883 -23.85 -0.92 -29.18
N VAL A 884 -24.44 0.10 -28.56
CA VAL A 884 -24.77 1.36 -29.25
C VAL A 884 -23.49 2.08 -29.70
N TRP A 885 -22.45 2.06 -28.87
CA TRP A 885 -21.14 2.61 -29.20
C TRP A 885 -20.53 1.95 -30.43
N ASP A 886 -20.63 0.63 -30.53
CA ASP A 886 -20.14 -0.15 -31.67
C ASP A 886 -20.96 0.09 -32.93
N ASP A 887 -22.29 -0.01 -32.84
CA ASP A 887 -23.21 0.21 -33.96
C ASP A 887 -23.08 1.66 -34.52
N PHE A 888 -22.84 2.63 -33.64
CA PHE A 888 -22.54 4.02 -34.05
C PHE A 888 -21.11 4.17 -34.59
N GLY A 889 -20.16 3.42 -34.04
CA GLY A 889 -18.73 3.56 -34.25
C GLY A 889 -18.16 4.78 -33.52
N ILE A 890 -18.46 4.90 -32.22
CA ILE A 890 -18.14 6.05 -31.36
C ILE A 890 -16.64 6.26 -31.15
N HIS A 891 -15.83 5.20 -31.23
CA HIS A 891 -14.40 5.25 -30.94
C HIS A 891 -13.62 6.19 -31.88
N THR A 892 -14.14 6.42 -33.09
CA THR A 892 -13.57 7.38 -34.05
C THR A 892 -14.29 8.74 -34.04
N SER A 893 -15.13 9.02 -33.05
CA SER A 893 -15.91 10.25 -33.00
C SER A 893 -15.20 11.35 -32.23
N GLU A 894 -15.45 12.60 -32.61
CA GLU A 894 -15.06 13.76 -31.83
C GLU A 894 -16.11 14.02 -30.75
N MET A 895 -15.69 14.04 -29.48
CA MET A 895 -16.57 14.34 -28.36
C MET A 895 -16.61 15.85 -28.09
N ILE A 896 -17.78 16.46 -28.28
CA ILE A 896 -18.04 17.88 -28.04
C ILE A 896 -19.04 18.01 -26.88
N GLY A 897 -18.51 18.28 -25.69
CA GLY A 897 -19.32 18.36 -24.47
C GLY A 897 -20.09 19.67 -24.31
N PHE A 898 -21.14 19.64 -23.50
CA PHE A 898 -21.92 20.83 -23.14
C PHE A 898 -21.09 21.91 -22.40
N TRP A 899 -19.92 21.54 -21.88
CA TRP A 899 -18.99 22.45 -21.20
C TRP A 899 -18.18 23.30 -22.18
N GLU A 900 -18.11 22.95 -23.46
CA GLU A 900 -17.39 23.73 -24.47
C GLU A 900 -17.93 25.16 -24.56
N LYS A 901 -17.08 26.10 -24.98
CA LYS A 901 -17.50 27.52 -25.10
C LYS A 901 -18.59 27.72 -26.15
N LYS A 902 -18.57 26.90 -27.20
CA LYS A 902 -19.55 26.87 -28.29
C LYS A 902 -19.99 25.43 -28.56
N PRO A 903 -20.89 24.85 -27.74
CA PRO A 903 -21.41 23.51 -28.00
C PRO A 903 -22.23 23.48 -29.29
N PHE A 904 -22.09 22.42 -30.08
CA PHE A 904 -22.81 22.30 -31.37
C PHE A 904 -24.29 21.97 -31.19
N VAL A 905 -24.66 21.36 -30.08
CA VAL A 905 -26.04 21.13 -29.69
C VAL A 905 -26.25 21.65 -28.27
N THR A 906 -27.27 22.46 -28.09
CA THR A 906 -27.75 22.90 -26.77
C THR A 906 -29.23 22.59 -26.63
N THR A 907 -29.78 22.78 -25.43
CA THR A 907 -31.23 22.68 -25.22
C THR A 907 -31.78 24.01 -24.73
N ASN A 908 -33.08 24.24 -24.95
CA ASN A 908 -33.77 25.39 -24.39
C ASN A 908 -34.09 25.26 -22.87
N ASN A 909 -33.64 24.18 -22.21
CA ASN A 909 -33.86 23.93 -20.79
C ASN A 909 -32.52 23.79 -20.06
N SER A 910 -32.24 24.71 -19.13
CA SER A 910 -30.95 24.74 -18.42
C SER A 910 -30.67 23.49 -17.57
N ASN A 911 -31.68 22.71 -17.19
CA ASN A 911 -31.54 21.45 -16.45
C ASN A 911 -31.16 20.26 -17.35
N VAL A 912 -31.31 20.39 -18.67
CA VAL A 912 -30.99 19.32 -19.63
C VAL A 912 -29.73 19.68 -20.40
N LYS A 913 -28.69 18.86 -20.25
CA LYS A 913 -27.41 19.02 -20.96
C LYS A 913 -27.35 18.11 -22.18
N ALA A 914 -26.57 18.51 -23.17
CA ALA A 914 -26.37 17.78 -24.42
C ALA A 914 -24.87 17.69 -24.77
N THR A 915 -24.38 16.46 -24.96
CA THR A 915 -23.02 16.19 -25.49
C THR A 915 -23.15 15.53 -26.85
N VAL A 916 -22.31 15.94 -27.80
CA VAL A 916 -22.30 15.43 -29.17
C VAL A 916 -21.08 14.55 -29.38
N TYR A 917 -21.29 13.41 -30.03
CA TYR A 917 -20.24 12.55 -30.57
C TYR A 917 -20.33 12.65 -32.09
N LYS A 918 -19.44 13.45 -32.69
CA LYS A 918 -19.47 13.79 -34.11
C LYS A 918 -18.69 12.76 -34.93
N LYS A 919 -19.32 12.22 -35.98
CA LYS A 919 -18.71 11.39 -37.00
C LYS A 919 -19.13 11.91 -38.38
N ASN A 920 -18.38 11.56 -39.43
CA ASN A 920 -18.75 12.01 -40.77
C ASN A 920 -20.15 11.50 -41.16
N GLY A 921 -21.04 12.41 -41.57
CA GLY A 921 -22.42 12.11 -41.99
C GLY A 921 -23.41 11.71 -40.89
N LYS A 922 -22.98 11.59 -39.62
CA LYS A 922 -23.87 11.28 -38.49
C LYS A 922 -23.31 11.70 -37.14
N ILE A 923 -24.19 12.02 -36.20
CA ILE A 923 -23.83 12.31 -34.80
C ILE A 923 -24.65 11.48 -33.82
N LEU A 924 -24.11 11.25 -32.63
CA LEU A 924 -24.86 10.77 -31.47
C LEU A 924 -24.96 11.90 -30.46
N VAL A 925 -26.18 12.26 -30.07
CA VAL A 925 -26.46 13.28 -29.05
C VAL A 925 -26.87 12.56 -27.77
N ALA A 926 -26.05 12.68 -26.73
CA ALA A 926 -26.38 12.27 -25.37
C ALA A 926 -27.08 13.42 -24.66
N LEU A 927 -28.27 13.18 -24.12
CA LEU A 927 -29.04 14.11 -23.31
C LEU A 927 -29.10 13.61 -21.87
N GLY A 928 -29.03 14.52 -20.90
CA GLY A 928 -29.20 14.17 -19.48
C GLY A 928 -29.89 15.27 -18.69
N ASN A 929 -30.92 14.89 -17.94
CA ASN A 929 -31.68 15.77 -17.06
C ASN A 929 -31.13 15.71 -15.63
N PHE A 930 -30.49 16.79 -15.19
CA PHE A 930 -29.89 16.87 -13.85
C PHE A 930 -30.89 17.23 -12.74
N SER A 931 -32.15 17.50 -13.07
CA SER A 931 -33.16 17.84 -12.06
C SER A 931 -33.86 16.61 -11.48
N ASP A 932 -34.46 16.77 -10.30
CA ASP A 932 -35.26 15.75 -9.62
C ASP A 932 -36.69 15.64 -10.17
N LYS A 933 -36.97 16.29 -11.31
CA LYS A 933 -38.30 16.33 -11.95
C LYS A 933 -38.18 16.02 -13.43
N THR A 934 -39.24 15.46 -14.01
CA THR A 934 -39.35 15.34 -15.47
C THR A 934 -39.27 16.71 -16.12
N GLN A 935 -38.42 16.82 -17.14
CA GLN A 935 -38.22 18.03 -17.93
C GLN A 935 -38.69 17.84 -19.36
N LYS A 936 -38.98 18.95 -20.01
CA LYS A 936 -39.21 19.03 -21.45
C LYS A 936 -38.16 19.96 -22.05
N CYS A 937 -37.64 19.61 -23.22
CA CYS A 937 -36.70 20.44 -23.94
C CYS A 937 -36.82 20.26 -25.46
N GLN A 938 -36.36 21.26 -26.20
CA GLN A 938 -36.10 21.18 -27.64
C GLN A 938 -34.60 21.34 -27.87
N LEU A 939 -34.10 20.70 -28.94
CA LEU A 939 -32.70 20.78 -29.35
C LEU A 939 -32.47 22.04 -30.19
N ASN A 940 -31.44 22.79 -29.84
CA ASN A 940 -30.91 23.87 -30.64
C ASN A 940 -29.62 23.36 -31.29
N ILE A 941 -29.67 23.09 -32.60
CA ILE A 941 -28.61 22.40 -33.35
C ILE A 941 -27.92 23.40 -34.29
N ASP A 942 -26.61 23.54 -34.18
CA ASP A 942 -25.77 24.27 -35.13
C ASP A 942 -25.41 23.37 -36.33
N TRP A 943 -26.31 23.34 -37.31
CA TRP A 943 -26.17 22.54 -38.53
C TRP A 943 -24.90 22.86 -39.32
N ASN A 944 -24.45 24.11 -39.30
CA ASN A 944 -23.26 24.54 -40.05
C ASN A 944 -21.98 23.94 -39.46
N SER A 945 -21.88 23.86 -38.13
CA SER A 945 -20.73 23.27 -37.45
C SER A 945 -20.72 21.73 -37.48
N LEU A 946 -21.88 21.12 -37.75
CA LEU A 946 -22.05 19.67 -37.76
C LEU A 946 -21.89 19.01 -39.13
N ASP A 947 -21.81 19.80 -40.20
CA ASP A 947 -21.76 19.30 -41.59
C ASP A 947 -22.97 18.41 -41.93
N LEU A 948 -24.17 18.77 -41.42
CA LEU A 948 -25.43 18.05 -41.66
C LEU A 948 -26.52 19.02 -42.19
N ALA A 949 -27.29 18.58 -43.18
CA ALA A 949 -28.40 19.36 -43.73
C ALA A 949 -29.72 19.12 -42.96
N LYS A 950 -30.24 20.14 -42.25
CA LYS A 950 -31.48 20.08 -41.44
C LYS A 950 -32.65 19.34 -42.11
N GLY A 951 -32.84 19.52 -43.42
CA GLY A 951 -33.95 18.92 -44.17
C GLY A 951 -33.74 17.49 -44.65
N LYS A 952 -32.56 16.91 -44.44
CA LYS A 952 -32.19 15.56 -44.90
C LYS A 952 -31.92 14.58 -43.76
N VAL A 953 -31.96 15.03 -42.51
CA VAL A 953 -31.61 14.18 -41.37
C VAL A 953 -32.80 13.42 -40.79
N SER A 954 -32.52 12.24 -40.26
CA SER A 954 -33.40 11.47 -39.38
C SER A 954 -32.88 11.53 -37.94
N LEU A 955 -33.77 11.62 -36.96
CA LEU A 955 -33.43 11.58 -35.53
C LEU A 955 -34.04 10.31 -34.93
N MET A 956 -33.18 9.36 -34.54
CA MET A 956 -33.59 8.07 -34.00
C MET A 956 -32.88 7.78 -32.68
N ALA A 957 -33.67 7.53 -31.64
CA ALA A 957 -33.21 6.89 -30.42
C ALA A 957 -33.35 5.37 -30.58
N PRO A 958 -32.25 4.59 -30.59
CA PRO A 958 -32.33 3.13 -30.63
C PRO A 958 -32.89 2.58 -29.32
N GLU A 959 -33.43 1.36 -29.33
CA GLU A 959 -33.76 0.65 -28.09
C GLU A 959 -32.47 0.22 -27.38
N VAL A 960 -32.41 0.47 -26.06
CA VAL A 960 -31.27 0.10 -25.23
C VAL A 960 -31.80 -0.44 -23.91
N LYS A 961 -31.54 -1.72 -23.65
CA LYS A 961 -32.00 -2.41 -22.44
C LYS A 961 -31.62 -1.61 -21.19
N ASP A 962 -32.60 -1.44 -20.30
CA ASP A 962 -32.46 -0.71 -19.04
C ASP A 962 -31.97 0.74 -19.17
N PHE A 963 -32.12 1.37 -20.34
CA PHE A 963 -31.73 2.76 -20.61
C PHE A 963 -32.84 3.55 -21.32
N GLN A 964 -33.28 3.12 -22.52
CA GLN A 964 -34.33 3.81 -23.30
C GLN A 964 -35.08 2.85 -24.23
N LYS A 965 -36.31 3.20 -24.60
CA LYS A 965 -37.08 2.51 -25.67
C LYS A 965 -36.77 3.13 -27.03
N ALA A 966 -36.96 2.39 -28.12
CA ALA A 966 -36.82 2.97 -29.46
C ALA A 966 -37.83 4.11 -29.68
N GLN A 967 -37.37 5.22 -30.24
CA GLN A 967 -38.21 6.40 -30.50
C GLN A 967 -37.66 7.22 -31.68
N ALA A 968 -38.51 7.55 -32.64
CA ALA A 968 -38.20 8.54 -33.67
C ALA A 968 -38.60 9.94 -33.20
N PHE A 969 -37.78 10.94 -33.53
CA PHE A 969 -38.03 12.35 -33.25
C PHE A 969 -37.98 13.16 -34.55
N ARG A 970 -38.68 14.30 -34.57
CA ARG A 970 -38.49 15.36 -35.55
C ARG A 970 -37.59 16.44 -34.94
N VAL A 971 -36.94 17.23 -35.80
CA VAL A 971 -35.99 18.28 -35.37
C VAL A 971 -36.60 19.25 -34.35
N ASP A 972 -37.86 19.64 -34.55
CA ASP A 972 -38.53 20.63 -33.71
C ASP A 972 -39.41 20.00 -32.59
N ASP A 973 -39.32 18.68 -32.39
CA ASP A 973 -40.09 17.98 -31.36
C ASP A 973 -39.67 18.40 -29.95
N THR A 974 -40.67 18.46 -29.06
CA THR A 974 -40.41 18.58 -27.62
C THR A 974 -40.11 17.20 -27.04
N ILE A 975 -38.88 17.01 -26.57
CA ILE A 975 -38.41 15.76 -25.96
C ILE A 975 -38.73 15.81 -24.46
N THR A 976 -39.38 14.76 -23.95
CA THR A 976 -39.64 14.58 -22.51
C THR A 976 -38.58 13.67 -21.91
N ILE A 977 -37.98 14.11 -20.80
CA ILE A 977 -36.88 13.40 -20.12
C ILE A 977 -37.20 13.30 -18.64
N GLU A 978 -37.28 12.08 -18.12
CA GLU A 978 -37.55 11.83 -16.70
C GLU A 978 -36.43 12.37 -15.80
N ALA A 979 -36.72 12.53 -14.51
CA ALA A 979 -35.76 12.96 -13.50
C ALA A 979 -34.51 12.06 -13.52
N LYS A 980 -33.31 12.65 -13.54
CA LYS A 980 -32.00 11.95 -13.54
C LYS A 980 -31.79 10.96 -14.69
N LYS A 981 -32.60 11.02 -15.75
CA LYS A 981 -32.48 10.17 -16.94
C LYS A 981 -32.09 10.99 -18.17
N GLY A 982 -32.05 10.33 -19.32
CA GLY A 982 -31.50 10.87 -20.55
C GLY A 982 -31.89 10.08 -21.78
N TRP A 983 -31.34 10.49 -22.92
CA TRP A 983 -31.52 9.85 -24.22
C TRP A 983 -30.19 9.82 -24.99
N MET A 984 -29.98 8.78 -25.78
CA MET A 984 -29.02 8.76 -26.88
C MET A 984 -29.81 8.84 -28.18
N ILE A 985 -29.61 9.92 -28.94
CA ILE A 985 -30.30 10.16 -30.21
C ILE A 985 -29.26 10.21 -31.32
N ILE A 986 -29.38 9.31 -32.30
CA ILE A 986 -28.55 9.31 -33.49
C ILE A 986 -29.22 10.23 -34.52
N ILE A 987 -28.45 11.20 -35.04
CA ILE A 987 -28.87 12.10 -36.11
C ILE A 987 -28.00 11.81 -37.33
N SER A 988 -28.60 11.37 -38.43
CA SER A 988 -27.88 11.03 -39.67
C SER A 988 -28.66 11.44 -40.91
N GLU A 989 -27.94 11.81 -41.98
CA GLU A 989 -28.52 12.05 -43.32
C GLU A 989 -29.02 10.77 -44.01
#